data_AF-A0AAV9JED8-F1
#
_entry.id   AF-A0AAV9JED8-F1
#
_cell.length_a   1.000
_cell.length_b   1.000
_cell.length_c   1.000
_cell.angle_alpha   90.00
_cell.angle_beta   90.00
_cell.angle_gamma   90.00
#
_symmetry.space_group_name_H-M   'P 1'
#
loop_
_entity.id
_entity.type
_entity.pdbx_description
1 polymer ?
#
loop_
_entity_poly.entity_id
_entity_poly.type
_entity_poly.pdbx_seq_one_letter_code
_entity_poly.pdbx_strand_id
1 'polypeptide(L)'
;MKVAICGAGPAGLAAAIEFAKLPFVDWRLYEQASKIREIGAGITTVERANYWSPMFNTVDQRHVSLGSRLIGVEHQDSGKVRIEFANGFTDEVDLLVGGDGVRSVVRKSMFPDHTVSYVGRTAYRAVVTSGEIATVPDVPDAVTFWHGPNSWLYTCPLGDNKFEITTITREPAALKEKVSWGLDADLEDNARHFEEFSPVVRAVCALPNALKQYALFAGPRLKSVIAHGSVALIGDASHPLSGGFGAGAGFALEDVYVLTRSIAWARRQSLTLQHGLSLFDRIRGPHYERLYHVLDQSAKANAHIEQANLGFDDAVNAIIDLNWSVKNNWIAQYDVLGEEGLDFMGQTSTPLRIFRQVSHKVPGSSPELELGGRSISTAEICRRVALPEVATLGESNPFSLDVASAQKQAAALQAGKRITGHTALLKNEPLWAYAAGGIGDDHNAHETDDVVERLRLGMMLTVMSGSMNSNIQDVFRDVDSLKDGLTHIAFCADDKLVEDLDATGHIDRHVREAIALGISPAKAYRMATLNPAMYYRLDHILGSISPGRLADLLILERVEDARPETVIVNGVVVARNNKALFKNTDLVPPFTLNTIHLNPTFFAPETYSVKAPQGEPYAWIQAMEMYDGYFKRAFHARLEVDASGSLQCNLELDVLKVVVIDRHHETAHSGIGFVRGFGLRRGAIACTTNCENQNLVVIGTSDSEIAYAARSITDLGGGYVTVAEGEVLAAVRLDVAGCMSSESWESVRDQSLVCDEAARSIGCTIGAPFMIASFVGLNGVPDLGLTEKGLIDCQAQELMDVVLHEELAHKGSDVRSSALSVYADSAPVKVCCRCPSHSSSIHRLVAAS
;
A
#
# COMPACT_ATOMS: atom_id res chain seq x y z
N MET A 1 33.10 3.24 -18.54
CA MET A 1 33.37 2.48 -17.30
C MET A 1 33.23 1.01 -17.63
N LYS A 2 34.27 0.21 -17.40
CA LYS A 2 34.30 -1.20 -17.74
C LYS A 2 33.83 -2.05 -16.55
N VAL A 3 32.85 -2.92 -16.78
CA VAL A 3 32.18 -3.73 -15.75
C VAL A 3 32.31 -5.21 -16.10
N ALA A 4 32.88 -6.01 -15.20
CA ALA A 4 32.81 -7.48 -15.28
C ALA A 4 31.69 -7.98 -14.38
N ILE A 5 30.85 -8.87 -14.92
CA ILE A 5 29.82 -9.58 -14.16
C ILE A 5 30.22 -11.05 -14.15
N CYS A 6 30.43 -11.62 -12.96
CA CYS A 6 30.81 -13.01 -12.81
C CYS A 6 29.60 -13.83 -12.35
N GLY A 7 29.24 -14.86 -13.13
CA GLY A 7 28.07 -15.73 -12.94
C GLY A 7 26.90 -15.33 -13.83
N ALA A 8 26.34 -16.29 -14.58
CA ALA A 8 25.17 -16.13 -15.44
C ALA A 8 23.90 -16.74 -14.82
N GLY A 9 23.79 -16.69 -13.49
CA GLY A 9 22.52 -16.93 -12.80
C GLY A 9 21.55 -15.75 -12.97
N PRO A 10 20.34 -15.81 -12.37
CA PRO A 10 19.33 -14.75 -12.51
C PRO A 10 19.87 -13.34 -12.18
N ALA A 11 20.66 -13.22 -11.10
CA ALA A 11 21.29 -11.98 -10.70
C ALA A 11 22.23 -11.41 -11.78
N GLY A 12 23.12 -12.27 -12.32
CA GLY A 12 24.11 -11.83 -13.30
C GLY A 12 23.53 -11.53 -14.67
N LEU A 13 22.51 -12.30 -15.11
CA LEU A 13 21.79 -12.00 -16.35
C LEU A 13 20.99 -10.71 -16.23
N ALA A 14 20.29 -10.49 -15.11
CA ALA A 14 19.60 -9.23 -14.85
C ALA A 14 20.60 -8.06 -14.82
N ALA A 15 21.76 -8.24 -14.17
CA ALA A 15 22.82 -7.22 -14.17
C ALA A 15 23.28 -6.90 -15.59
N ALA A 16 23.50 -7.90 -16.44
CA ALA A 16 23.90 -7.68 -17.83
C ALA A 16 22.84 -6.86 -18.59
N ILE A 17 21.55 -7.20 -18.43
CA ILE A 17 20.43 -6.48 -19.05
C ILE A 17 20.35 -5.03 -18.57
N GLU A 18 20.46 -4.77 -17.27
CA GLU A 18 20.37 -3.41 -16.73
C GLU A 18 21.62 -2.57 -17.03
N PHE A 19 22.82 -3.15 -16.97
CA PHE A 19 24.04 -2.44 -17.36
C PHE A 19 24.06 -2.12 -18.86
N ALA A 20 23.48 -2.96 -19.72
CA ALA A 20 23.34 -2.68 -21.15
C ALA A 20 22.49 -1.41 -21.44
N LYS A 21 21.63 -0.99 -20.51
CA LYS A 21 20.84 0.24 -20.63
C LYS A 21 21.62 1.50 -20.28
N LEU A 22 22.83 1.38 -19.72
CA LEU A 22 23.65 2.51 -19.31
C LEU A 22 24.69 2.84 -20.39
N PRO A 23 24.56 3.96 -21.14
CA PRO A 23 25.39 4.22 -22.33
C PRO A 23 26.87 4.52 -22.01
N PHE A 24 27.20 4.75 -20.73
CA PHE A 24 28.58 5.01 -20.28
C PHE A 24 29.26 3.75 -19.72
N VAL A 25 28.59 2.59 -19.78
CA VAL A 25 29.05 1.31 -19.27
C VAL A 25 29.41 0.39 -20.43
N ASP A 26 30.63 -0.15 -20.40
CA ASP A 26 31.06 -1.29 -21.20
C ASP A 26 31.05 -2.52 -20.29
N TRP A 27 30.18 -3.49 -20.56
CA TRP A 27 29.95 -4.62 -19.67
C TRP A 27 30.35 -5.95 -20.33
N ARG A 28 30.79 -6.91 -19.51
CA ARG A 28 31.08 -8.28 -19.96
C ARG A 28 30.67 -9.30 -18.89
N LEU A 29 29.97 -10.34 -19.33
CA LEU A 29 29.46 -11.42 -18.47
C LEU A 29 30.36 -12.65 -18.62
N TYR A 30 30.82 -13.21 -17.51
CA TYR A 30 31.65 -14.42 -17.47
C TYR A 30 30.94 -15.54 -16.73
N GLU A 31 30.83 -16.70 -17.35
CA GLU A 31 30.18 -17.89 -16.78
C GLU A 31 31.14 -19.08 -16.82
N GLN A 32 31.25 -19.80 -15.70
CA GLN A 32 32.11 -20.97 -15.57
C GLN A 32 31.60 -22.16 -16.41
N ALA A 33 30.29 -22.29 -16.57
CA ALA A 33 29.68 -23.34 -17.36
C ALA A 33 29.94 -23.12 -18.86
N SER A 34 30.22 -24.21 -19.58
CA SER A 34 30.33 -24.19 -21.05
C SER A 34 28.98 -24.05 -21.75
N LYS A 35 27.89 -24.26 -21.01
CA LYS A 35 26.51 -24.05 -21.44
C LYS A 35 25.68 -23.63 -20.24
N ILE A 36 24.86 -22.58 -20.39
CA ILE A 36 23.91 -22.19 -19.36
C ILE A 36 22.78 -23.22 -19.32
N ARG A 37 22.47 -23.69 -18.10
CA ARG A 37 21.42 -24.67 -17.82
C ARG A 37 20.57 -24.14 -16.68
N GLU A 38 19.31 -24.51 -16.64
CA GLU A 38 18.38 -24.16 -15.56
C GLU A 38 18.61 -25.07 -14.36
N ILE A 39 19.63 -24.79 -13.54
CA ILE A 39 19.91 -25.60 -12.35
C ILE A 39 20.33 -24.69 -11.19
N GLY A 40 19.62 -24.77 -10.06
CA GLY A 40 19.93 -24.05 -8.82
C GLY A 40 18.94 -24.34 -7.68
N ALA A 41 19.34 -24.13 -6.42
CA ALA A 41 18.65 -24.57 -5.19
C ALA A 41 17.32 -23.85 -4.82
N GLY A 42 16.69 -23.10 -5.74
CA GLY A 42 15.35 -22.50 -5.56
C GLY A 42 14.29 -23.30 -6.32
N ILE A 43 13.01 -23.19 -5.94
CA ILE A 43 11.82 -23.91 -6.49
C ILE A 43 12.07 -24.39 -7.92
N THR A 44 12.03 -25.70 -8.12
CA THR A 44 12.28 -26.32 -9.42
C THR A 44 10.99 -26.29 -10.22
N THR A 45 10.49 -25.09 -10.56
CA THR A 45 9.44 -25.02 -11.58
C THR A 45 10.04 -25.46 -12.90
N VAL A 46 9.33 -26.34 -13.62
CA VAL A 46 9.58 -26.59 -15.05
C VAL A 46 9.47 -25.27 -15.86
N GLU A 47 8.91 -24.20 -15.27
CA GLU A 47 8.85 -22.84 -15.79
C GLU A 47 10.09 -21.95 -15.55
N ARG A 48 11.09 -22.38 -14.74
CA ARG A 48 12.40 -21.69 -14.77
C ARG A 48 12.96 -21.67 -16.20
N ALA A 49 12.67 -22.70 -16.98
CA ALA A 49 12.97 -22.73 -18.41
C ALA A 49 12.33 -21.62 -19.22
N ASN A 50 11.09 -21.30 -18.89
CA ASN A 50 10.27 -20.37 -19.65
C ASN A 50 10.55 -18.90 -19.33
N TYR A 51 11.27 -18.60 -18.23
CA TYR A 51 11.70 -17.22 -17.90
C TYR A 51 13.19 -16.97 -18.17
N TRP A 52 14.07 -17.92 -17.84
CA TRP A 52 15.52 -17.68 -17.89
C TRP A 52 16.12 -17.89 -19.26
N SER A 53 15.65 -18.88 -20.03
CA SER A 53 16.08 -19.05 -21.42
C SER A 53 15.74 -17.80 -22.24
N PRO A 54 14.55 -17.19 -22.13
CA PRO A 54 14.29 -15.89 -22.73
C PRO A 54 15.19 -14.75 -22.24
N MET A 55 15.41 -14.60 -20.92
CA MET A 55 16.34 -13.57 -20.41
C MET A 55 17.75 -13.73 -21.00
N PHE A 56 18.28 -14.95 -21.03
CA PHE A 56 19.57 -15.20 -21.66
C PHE A 56 19.56 -14.86 -23.15
N ASN A 57 18.49 -15.21 -23.87
CA ASN A 57 18.34 -14.88 -25.29
C ASN A 57 18.23 -13.37 -25.55
N THR A 58 17.82 -12.56 -24.56
CA THR A 58 17.80 -11.09 -24.68
C THR A 58 19.16 -10.43 -24.43
N VAL A 59 20.10 -11.13 -23.79
CA VAL A 59 21.46 -10.62 -23.57
C VAL A 59 22.26 -10.72 -24.86
N ASP A 60 22.96 -9.64 -25.23
CA ASP A 60 23.88 -9.65 -26.38
C ASP A 60 25.02 -10.64 -26.15
N GLN A 61 24.97 -11.75 -26.90
CA GLN A 61 25.89 -12.87 -26.77
C GLN A 61 27.36 -12.50 -27.04
N ARG A 62 27.63 -11.38 -27.72
CA ARG A 62 29.01 -10.88 -27.96
C ARG A 62 29.71 -10.45 -26.67
N HIS A 63 28.94 -10.11 -25.65
CA HIS A 63 29.41 -9.70 -24.33
C HIS A 63 29.45 -10.86 -23.32
N VAL A 64 29.13 -12.09 -23.75
CA VAL A 64 29.10 -13.28 -22.88
C VAL A 64 30.30 -14.18 -23.16
N SER A 65 31.03 -14.55 -22.11
CA SER A 65 32.16 -15.48 -22.15
C SER A 65 31.82 -16.74 -21.31
N LEU A 66 31.49 -17.84 -21.98
CA LEU A 66 31.24 -19.15 -21.35
C LEU A 66 32.56 -19.90 -21.08
N GLY A 67 32.52 -20.92 -20.22
CA GLY A 67 33.71 -21.70 -19.84
C GLY A 67 34.79 -20.89 -19.10
N SER A 68 34.43 -19.72 -18.58
CA SER A 68 35.33 -18.75 -17.96
C SER A 68 35.16 -18.80 -16.44
N ARG A 69 35.80 -19.80 -15.80
CA ARG A 69 35.77 -19.92 -14.34
C ARG A 69 36.75 -18.95 -13.69
N LEU A 70 36.24 -17.97 -12.95
CA LEU A 70 37.04 -17.05 -12.16
C LEU A 70 37.84 -17.80 -11.09
N ILE A 71 39.13 -17.51 -10.96
CA ILE A 71 40.04 -18.13 -9.98
C ILE A 71 40.84 -17.11 -9.15
N GLY A 72 41.00 -15.89 -9.65
CA GLY A 72 41.74 -14.83 -8.98
C GLY A 72 41.08 -13.46 -9.12
N VAL A 73 41.11 -12.68 -8.04
CA VAL A 73 40.67 -11.28 -8.00
C VAL A 73 41.74 -10.50 -7.24
N GLU A 74 42.33 -9.51 -7.87
CA GLU A 74 43.43 -8.70 -7.33
C GLU A 74 43.12 -7.20 -7.50
N HIS A 75 43.15 -6.45 -6.40
CA HIS A 75 43.03 -5.00 -6.42
C HIS A 75 44.34 -4.36 -6.86
N GLN A 76 44.27 -3.45 -7.83
CA GLN A 76 45.43 -2.72 -8.33
C GLN A 76 45.53 -1.35 -7.66
N ASP A 77 46.75 -0.81 -7.58
CA ASP A 77 47.01 0.55 -7.05
C ASP A 77 46.29 1.65 -7.85
N SER A 78 45.90 1.35 -9.09
CA SER A 78 45.11 2.23 -9.97
C SER A 78 43.64 2.37 -9.56
N GLY A 79 43.17 1.59 -8.56
CA GLY A 79 41.76 1.52 -8.14
C GLY A 79 40.91 0.53 -8.95
N LYS A 80 41.47 -0.06 -10.00
CA LYS A 80 40.82 -1.10 -10.82
C LYS A 80 40.99 -2.49 -10.22
N VAL A 81 40.20 -3.43 -10.74
CA VAL A 81 40.21 -4.84 -10.34
C VAL A 81 40.74 -5.69 -11.49
N ARG A 82 41.80 -6.45 -11.22
CA ARG A 82 42.31 -7.48 -12.12
C ARG A 82 41.66 -8.81 -11.78
N ILE A 83 41.11 -9.48 -12.79
CA ILE A 83 40.45 -10.78 -12.67
C ILE A 83 41.18 -11.83 -13.52
N GLU A 84 41.33 -13.04 -12.97
CA GLU A 84 42.00 -14.17 -13.60
C GLU A 84 41.07 -15.38 -13.70
N PHE A 85 41.09 -16.02 -14.87
CA PHE A 85 40.25 -17.17 -15.19
C PHE A 85 41.08 -18.44 -15.38
N ALA A 86 40.49 -19.60 -15.09
CA ALA A 86 41.15 -20.91 -15.16
C ALA A 86 41.69 -21.28 -16.56
N ASN A 87 41.20 -20.63 -17.61
CA ASN A 87 41.68 -20.80 -18.98
C ASN A 87 42.90 -19.92 -19.32
N GLY A 88 43.47 -19.21 -18.33
CA GLY A 88 44.62 -18.31 -18.49
C GLY A 88 44.26 -16.90 -18.99
N PHE A 89 42.98 -16.62 -19.29
CA PHE A 89 42.53 -15.28 -19.62
C PHE A 89 42.57 -14.39 -18.38
N THR A 90 43.00 -13.14 -18.55
CA THR A 90 42.94 -12.10 -17.51
C THR A 90 42.27 -10.86 -18.05
N ASP A 91 41.58 -10.13 -17.19
CA ASP A 91 40.99 -8.84 -17.54
C ASP A 91 41.16 -7.80 -16.43
N GLU A 92 41.10 -6.53 -16.79
CA GLU A 92 41.15 -5.40 -15.86
C GLU A 92 39.90 -4.53 -16.05
N VAL A 93 39.18 -4.26 -14.95
CA VAL A 93 37.87 -3.58 -14.95
C VAL A 93 37.77 -2.51 -13.87
N ASP A 94 36.87 -1.54 -14.10
CA ASP A 94 36.57 -0.48 -13.12
C ASP A 94 35.62 -0.99 -12.02
N LEU A 95 34.72 -1.92 -12.36
CA LEU A 95 33.78 -2.56 -11.44
C LEU A 95 33.73 -4.07 -11.67
N LEU A 96 33.86 -4.84 -10.59
CA LEU A 96 33.57 -6.27 -10.57
C LEU A 96 32.26 -6.54 -9.82
N VAL A 97 31.30 -7.17 -10.50
CA VAL A 97 30.01 -7.59 -9.93
C VAL A 97 30.03 -9.10 -9.71
N GLY A 98 30.02 -9.52 -8.45
CA GLY A 98 29.91 -10.92 -8.06
C GLY A 98 28.45 -11.37 -8.04
N GLY A 99 28.00 -12.05 -9.10
CA GLY A 99 26.71 -12.74 -9.20
C GLY A 99 26.89 -14.25 -9.31
N ASP A 100 28.01 -14.78 -8.82
CA ASP A 100 28.53 -16.14 -8.96
C ASP A 100 28.00 -17.10 -7.88
N GLY A 101 26.90 -16.71 -7.24
CA GLY A 101 26.05 -17.57 -6.43
C GLY A 101 26.58 -17.90 -5.04
N VAL A 102 25.97 -18.92 -4.42
CA VAL A 102 26.26 -19.32 -3.03
C VAL A 102 27.72 -19.73 -2.79
N ARG A 103 28.47 -20.14 -3.83
CA ARG A 103 29.91 -20.47 -3.77
C ARG A 103 30.78 -19.40 -4.44
N SER A 104 30.41 -18.13 -4.28
CA SER A 104 31.07 -16.98 -4.89
C SER A 104 32.58 -16.94 -4.61
N VAL A 105 33.36 -16.93 -5.70
CA VAL A 105 34.81 -16.66 -5.69
C VAL A 105 35.04 -15.19 -5.36
N VAL A 106 34.21 -14.29 -5.90
CA VAL A 106 34.32 -12.85 -5.62
C VAL A 106 34.14 -12.57 -4.12
N ARG A 107 33.10 -13.12 -3.49
CA ARG A 107 32.90 -12.98 -2.04
C ARG A 107 34.07 -13.54 -1.26
N LYS A 108 34.58 -14.73 -1.62
CA LYS A 108 35.72 -15.35 -0.92
C LYS A 108 36.99 -14.50 -1.02
N SER A 109 37.23 -13.86 -2.15
CA SER A 109 38.37 -12.95 -2.32
C SER A 109 38.24 -11.67 -1.49
N MET A 110 37.03 -11.10 -1.41
CA MET A 110 36.79 -9.84 -0.68
C MET A 110 36.62 -10.02 0.82
N PHE A 111 36.06 -11.16 1.22
CA PHE A 111 35.70 -11.49 2.60
C PHE A 111 36.20 -12.90 2.94
N PRO A 112 37.52 -13.09 3.13
CA PRO A 112 38.13 -14.41 3.31
C PRO A 112 37.66 -15.14 4.57
N ASP A 113 37.20 -14.41 5.59
CA ASP A 113 36.63 -14.97 6.83
C ASP A 113 35.18 -15.44 6.66
N HIS A 114 34.49 -15.04 5.57
CA HIS A 114 33.12 -15.45 5.31
C HIS A 114 33.07 -16.91 4.84
N THR A 115 32.41 -17.75 5.62
CA THR A 115 32.30 -19.18 5.33
C THR A 115 30.84 -19.58 5.14
N VAL A 116 30.56 -20.25 4.03
CA VAL A 116 29.27 -20.92 3.79
C VAL A 116 29.37 -22.35 4.28
N SER A 117 28.38 -22.79 5.06
CA SER A 117 28.33 -24.12 5.66
C SER A 117 26.99 -24.80 5.41
N TYR A 118 27.01 -26.13 5.43
CA TYR A 118 25.80 -26.95 5.42
C TYR A 118 24.97 -26.61 6.66
N VAL A 119 23.68 -26.30 6.49
CA VAL A 119 22.80 -25.84 7.58
C VAL A 119 22.18 -26.99 8.39
N GLY A 120 22.58 -28.23 8.13
CA GLY A 120 22.01 -29.40 8.80
C GLY A 120 20.69 -29.89 8.20
N ARG A 121 20.29 -29.36 7.04
CA ARG A 121 19.01 -29.69 6.38
C ARG A 121 19.19 -30.04 4.91
N THR A 122 18.38 -30.97 4.42
CA THR A 122 18.34 -31.41 3.02
C THR A 122 16.93 -31.18 2.48
N ALA A 123 16.85 -30.64 1.26
CA ALA A 123 15.59 -30.53 0.53
C ALA A 123 15.42 -31.71 -0.43
N TYR A 124 14.27 -32.36 -0.42
CA TYR A 124 13.88 -33.35 -1.43
C TYR A 124 12.76 -32.76 -2.27
N ARG A 125 12.87 -32.87 -3.58
CA ARG A 125 11.91 -32.26 -4.51
C ARG A 125 11.39 -33.25 -5.52
N ALA A 126 10.10 -33.15 -5.79
CA ALA A 126 9.40 -33.83 -6.86
C ALA A 126 8.41 -32.89 -7.55
N VAL A 127 8.07 -33.23 -8.79
CA VAL A 127 6.93 -32.65 -9.50
C VAL A 127 5.97 -33.79 -9.79
N VAL A 128 4.71 -33.61 -9.41
CA VAL A 128 3.60 -34.50 -9.73
C VAL A 128 2.61 -33.75 -10.61
N THR A 129 1.64 -34.45 -11.19
CA THR A 129 0.56 -33.83 -11.95
C THR A 129 -0.54 -33.33 -11.01
N SER A 130 -1.31 -32.33 -11.46
CA SER A 130 -2.47 -31.86 -10.70
C SER A 130 -3.52 -32.97 -10.51
N GLY A 131 -3.62 -33.92 -11.45
CA GLY A 131 -4.47 -35.11 -11.31
C GLY A 131 -3.99 -36.08 -10.23
N GLU A 132 -2.68 -36.31 -10.10
CA GLU A 132 -2.11 -37.18 -9.05
C GLU A 132 -2.32 -36.58 -7.66
N ILE A 133 -2.06 -35.28 -7.48
CA ILE A 133 -2.25 -34.65 -6.17
C ILE A 133 -3.72 -34.56 -5.76
N ALA A 134 -4.64 -34.38 -6.72
CA ALA A 134 -6.08 -34.38 -6.47
C ALA A 134 -6.62 -35.74 -5.98
N THR A 135 -5.84 -36.82 -6.06
CA THR A 135 -6.22 -38.11 -5.45
C THR A 135 -6.12 -38.09 -3.93
N VAL A 136 -5.38 -37.14 -3.35
CA VAL A 136 -5.27 -36.95 -1.91
C VAL A 136 -6.31 -35.93 -1.48
N PRO A 137 -7.29 -36.29 -0.62
CA PRO A 137 -8.30 -35.35 -0.15
C PRO A 137 -7.66 -34.26 0.72
N ASP A 138 -8.31 -33.10 0.76
CA ASP A 138 -7.97 -31.99 1.67
C ASP A 138 -6.59 -31.35 1.45
N VAL A 139 -5.99 -31.54 0.27
CA VAL A 139 -4.83 -30.75 -0.17
C VAL A 139 -5.32 -29.42 -0.77
N PRO A 140 -4.97 -28.25 -0.20
CA PRO A 140 -5.39 -26.96 -0.74
C PRO A 140 -4.80 -26.71 -2.13
N ASP A 141 -5.58 -26.09 -3.02
CA ASP A 141 -5.10 -25.54 -4.30
C ASP A 141 -4.39 -24.19 -4.09
N ALA A 142 -3.35 -24.21 -3.26
CA ALA A 142 -2.56 -23.05 -2.88
C ALA A 142 -1.15 -23.49 -2.46
N VAL A 143 -0.22 -22.54 -2.41
CA VAL A 143 1.08 -22.78 -1.77
C VAL A 143 0.84 -23.04 -0.29
N THR A 144 1.08 -24.27 0.15
CA THR A 144 0.74 -24.71 1.51
C THR A 144 1.99 -25.25 2.19
N PHE A 145 2.32 -24.71 3.36
CA PHE A 145 3.41 -25.20 4.21
C PHE A 145 2.85 -26.05 5.34
N TRP A 146 3.42 -27.23 5.54
CA TRP A 146 3.05 -28.18 6.58
C TRP A 146 4.25 -28.38 7.50
N HIS A 147 4.14 -27.88 8.73
CA HIS A 147 5.25 -27.86 9.67
C HIS A 147 5.20 -29.02 10.66
N GLY A 148 6.36 -29.63 10.89
CA GLY A 148 6.64 -30.47 12.04
C GLY A 148 7.86 -29.95 12.80
N PRO A 149 8.26 -30.62 13.91
CA PRO A 149 9.34 -30.14 14.76
C PRO A 149 10.71 -30.14 14.08
N ASN A 150 10.99 -31.17 13.26
CA ASN A 150 12.30 -31.42 12.67
C ASN A 150 12.30 -31.45 11.14
N SER A 151 11.12 -31.48 10.54
CA SER A 151 10.88 -31.57 9.11
C SER A 151 9.67 -30.69 8.76
N TRP A 152 9.59 -30.27 7.52
CA TRP A 152 8.39 -29.65 6.98
C TRP A 152 8.32 -29.96 5.49
N LEU A 153 7.14 -29.79 4.92
CA LEU A 153 6.99 -29.81 3.47
C LEU A 153 6.23 -28.59 3.02
N TYR A 154 6.36 -28.28 1.74
CA TYR A 154 5.40 -27.42 1.06
C TYR A 154 4.95 -28.06 -0.25
N THR A 155 3.71 -27.74 -0.61
CA THR A 155 3.10 -28.08 -1.89
C THR A 155 2.84 -26.78 -2.63
N CYS A 156 3.18 -26.71 -3.92
CA CYS A 156 3.02 -25.50 -4.73
C CYS A 156 2.40 -25.82 -6.10
N PRO A 157 1.21 -25.29 -6.45
CA PRO A 157 0.68 -25.41 -7.80
C PRO A 157 1.57 -24.64 -8.78
N LEU A 158 2.03 -25.29 -9.84
CA LEU A 158 2.99 -24.72 -10.79
C LEU A 158 2.36 -24.30 -12.14
N GLY A 159 1.05 -24.48 -12.32
CA GLY A 159 0.41 -24.34 -13.62
C GLY A 159 0.68 -25.53 -14.56
N ASP A 160 0.07 -25.54 -15.75
CA ASP A 160 0.25 -26.57 -16.79
C ASP A 160 0.14 -28.03 -16.29
N ASN A 161 -0.85 -28.31 -15.44
CA ASN A 161 -1.08 -29.62 -14.82
C ASN A 161 0.13 -30.15 -14.01
N LYS A 162 0.89 -29.26 -13.35
CA LYS A 162 2.04 -29.60 -12.50
C LYS A 162 1.87 -29.07 -11.08
N PHE A 163 2.41 -29.82 -10.12
CA PHE A 163 2.46 -29.49 -8.70
C PHE A 163 3.85 -29.83 -8.16
N GLU A 164 4.51 -28.91 -7.47
CA GLU A 164 5.75 -29.19 -6.75
C GLU A 164 5.43 -29.73 -5.37
N ILE A 165 6.13 -30.79 -4.98
CA ILE A 165 6.22 -31.25 -3.60
C ILE A 165 7.67 -31.12 -3.19
N THR A 166 7.92 -30.31 -2.16
CA THR A 166 9.25 -30.17 -1.58
C THR A 166 9.19 -30.45 -0.09
N THR A 167 10.00 -31.39 0.35
CA THR A 167 10.22 -31.69 1.77
C THR A 167 11.57 -31.14 2.20
N ILE A 168 11.66 -30.65 3.42
CA ILE A 168 12.91 -30.25 4.05
C ILE A 168 13.06 -31.04 5.34
N THR A 169 14.15 -31.78 5.46
CA THR A 169 14.39 -32.70 6.58
C THR A 169 15.77 -32.46 7.19
N ARG A 170 15.93 -32.83 8.47
CA ARG A 170 17.25 -32.86 9.11
C ARG A 170 17.95 -34.16 8.73
N GLU A 171 19.16 -34.04 8.19
CA GLU A 171 19.97 -35.19 7.80
C GLU A 171 21.38 -35.14 8.40
N PRO A 172 21.99 -36.32 8.71
CA PRO A 172 23.31 -36.40 9.31
C PRO A 172 24.40 -35.67 8.50
N ALA A 173 25.39 -35.16 9.23
CA ALA A 173 26.54 -34.45 8.68
C ALA A 173 27.35 -35.26 7.64
N ALA A 174 27.19 -36.58 7.54
CA ALA A 174 27.85 -37.40 6.53
C ALA A 174 27.41 -37.08 5.09
N LEU A 175 26.24 -36.44 4.89
CA LEU A 175 25.81 -35.95 3.58
C LEU A 175 26.50 -34.64 3.15
N LYS A 176 27.35 -34.04 4.00
CA LYS A 176 28.11 -32.80 3.70
C LYS A 176 28.97 -32.88 2.43
N GLU A 177 29.42 -34.08 2.06
CA GLU A 177 30.27 -34.29 0.88
C GLU A 177 29.47 -34.47 -0.43
N LYS A 178 28.15 -34.67 -0.36
CA LYS A 178 27.28 -34.78 -1.53
C LYS A 178 26.87 -33.37 -2.00
N VAL A 179 27.29 -33.07 -3.23
CA VAL A 179 27.26 -31.75 -3.86
C VAL A 179 25.82 -31.25 -4.10
N SER A 180 25.63 -29.93 -4.14
CA SER A 180 24.34 -29.20 -4.28
C SER A 180 23.60 -29.38 -5.63
N TRP A 181 23.77 -30.52 -6.31
CA TRP A 181 23.41 -30.73 -7.71
C TRP A 181 22.35 -31.82 -7.94
N GLY A 182 21.33 -31.90 -7.08
CA GLY A 182 20.11 -32.67 -7.34
C GLY A 182 20.36 -34.16 -7.61
N LEU A 183 20.86 -34.87 -6.61
CA LEU A 183 21.09 -36.32 -6.71
C LEU A 183 19.77 -37.08 -6.63
N ASP A 184 19.71 -38.27 -7.21
CA ASP A 184 18.59 -39.18 -6.92
C ASP A 184 18.56 -39.48 -5.41
N ALA A 185 17.35 -39.51 -4.86
CA ALA A 185 17.08 -39.79 -3.46
C ALA A 185 16.16 -41.00 -3.33
N ASP A 186 16.35 -41.75 -2.26
CA ASP A 186 15.44 -42.84 -1.89
C ASP A 186 14.12 -42.25 -1.35
N LEU A 187 13.00 -42.82 -1.79
CA LEU A 187 11.65 -42.40 -1.37
C LEU A 187 11.41 -42.74 0.11
N GLU A 188 11.90 -43.88 0.58
CA GLU A 188 11.73 -44.34 1.97
C GLU A 188 12.52 -43.46 2.94
N ASP A 189 13.74 -43.05 2.55
CA ASP A 189 14.58 -42.16 3.34
C ASP A 189 13.93 -40.79 3.60
N ASN A 190 13.12 -40.31 2.65
CA ASN A 190 12.35 -39.07 2.81
C ASN A 190 11.07 -39.31 3.64
N ALA A 191 10.33 -40.39 3.35
CA ALA A 191 9.03 -40.67 3.96
C ALA A 191 9.09 -40.84 5.49
N ARG A 192 10.18 -41.44 6.02
CA ARG A 192 10.38 -41.65 7.47
C ARG A 192 10.28 -40.36 8.31
N HIS A 193 10.58 -39.19 7.72
CA HIS A 193 10.52 -37.90 8.41
C HIS A 193 9.11 -37.35 8.59
N PHE A 194 8.11 -38.01 8.00
CA PHE A 194 6.71 -37.57 7.99
C PHE A 194 5.76 -38.61 8.60
N GLU A 195 6.26 -39.63 9.30
CA GLU A 195 5.44 -40.71 9.88
C GLU A 195 4.42 -40.23 10.92
N GLU A 196 4.79 -39.22 11.72
CA GLU A 196 3.95 -38.60 12.75
C GLU A 196 3.03 -37.49 12.20
N PHE A 197 3.20 -37.09 10.93
CA PHE A 197 2.34 -36.08 10.33
C PHE A 197 0.94 -36.64 10.01
N SER A 198 0.02 -35.72 9.72
CA SER A 198 -1.36 -36.06 9.35
C SER A 198 -1.43 -37.04 8.16
N PRO A 199 -2.52 -37.83 8.06
CA PRO A 199 -2.72 -38.74 6.93
C PRO A 199 -2.60 -38.07 5.55
N VAL A 200 -3.03 -36.81 5.42
CA VAL A 200 -2.94 -36.02 4.19
C VAL A 200 -1.48 -35.83 3.79
N VAL A 201 -0.64 -35.38 4.73
CA VAL A 201 0.80 -35.16 4.48
C VAL A 201 1.49 -36.47 4.08
N ARG A 202 1.20 -37.57 4.77
CA ARG A 202 1.78 -38.88 4.44
C ARG A 202 1.38 -39.35 3.05
N ALA A 203 0.12 -39.14 2.67
CA ALA A 203 -0.36 -39.44 1.33
C ALA A 203 0.33 -38.57 0.26
N VAL A 204 0.49 -37.25 0.51
CA VAL A 204 1.24 -36.34 -0.38
C VAL A 204 2.69 -36.80 -0.56
N CYS A 205 3.38 -37.16 0.53
CA CYS A 205 4.77 -37.64 0.47
C CYS A 205 4.93 -38.96 -0.29
N ALA A 206 3.87 -39.75 -0.44
CA ALA A 206 3.87 -41.03 -1.16
C ALA A 206 3.56 -40.90 -2.67
N LEU A 207 3.10 -39.73 -3.15
CA LEU A 207 2.76 -39.52 -4.56
C LEU A 207 3.98 -39.57 -5.50
N PRO A 208 5.15 -38.98 -5.17
CA PRO A 208 6.27 -38.95 -6.09
C PRO A 208 6.85 -40.34 -6.38
N ASN A 209 7.05 -40.64 -7.68
CA ASN A 209 7.77 -41.84 -8.11
C ASN A 209 9.30 -41.64 -8.19
N ALA A 210 9.78 -40.40 -8.03
CA ALA A 210 11.20 -40.07 -7.99
C ALA A 210 11.43 -38.77 -7.21
N LEU A 211 12.52 -38.69 -6.44
CA LEU A 211 12.93 -37.50 -5.69
C LEU A 211 14.35 -37.08 -6.06
N LYS A 212 14.58 -35.76 -6.03
CA LYS A 212 15.92 -35.17 -6.09
C LYS A 212 16.29 -34.55 -4.75
N GLN A 213 17.46 -34.89 -4.21
CA GLN A 213 17.99 -34.34 -2.96
C GLN A 213 18.97 -33.18 -3.19
N TYR A 214 18.86 -32.15 -2.36
CA TYR A 214 19.68 -30.94 -2.37
C TYR A 214 20.12 -30.59 -0.94
N ALA A 215 21.41 -30.74 -0.65
CA ALA A 215 21.98 -30.25 0.61
C ALA A 215 21.93 -28.72 0.67
N LEU A 216 21.38 -28.18 1.76
CA LEU A 216 21.17 -26.75 1.94
C LEU A 216 22.40 -26.07 2.57
N PHE A 217 22.86 -24.99 1.95
CA PHE A 217 24.06 -24.25 2.36
C PHE A 217 23.73 -22.77 2.52
N ALA A 218 24.06 -22.22 3.68
CA ALA A 218 23.91 -20.79 3.99
C ALA A 218 25.22 -20.24 4.57
N GLY A 219 25.34 -18.91 4.57
CA GLY A 219 26.43 -18.21 5.25
C GLY A 219 25.90 -17.10 6.14
N PRO A 220 26.70 -16.64 7.12
CA PRO A 220 26.33 -15.51 7.97
C PRO A 220 26.14 -14.23 7.15
N ARG A 221 25.46 -13.24 7.72
CA ARG A 221 25.30 -11.93 7.10
C ARG A 221 26.67 -11.29 6.80
N LEU A 222 26.83 -10.75 5.59
CA LEU A 222 27.94 -9.84 5.29
C LEU A 222 27.68 -8.47 5.92
N LYS A 223 28.71 -7.88 6.54
CA LYS A 223 28.61 -6.51 7.08
C LYS A 223 28.39 -5.46 5.99
N SER A 224 28.91 -5.72 4.80
CA SER A 224 28.79 -4.88 3.61
C SER A 224 28.77 -5.79 2.38
N VAL A 225 28.02 -5.40 1.35
CA VAL A 225 27.93 -6.12 0.07
C VAL A 225 28.77 -5.46 -1.03
N ILE A 226 29.64 -4.52 -0.64
CA ILE A 226 30.64 -3.91 -1.50
C ILE A 226 32.03 -4.09 -0.89
N ALA A 227 33.06 -3.98 -1.72
CA ALA A 227 34.43 -3.97 -1.24
C ALA A 227 35.31 -3.03 -2.08
N HIS A 228 36.27 -2.38 -1.42
CA HIS A 228 37.34 -1.58 -2.03
C HIS A 228 36.90 -0.51 -3.04
N GLY A 229 35.64 -0.07 -3.01
CA GLY A 229 35.10 0.94 -3.94
C GLY A 229 34.95 0.50 -5.40
N SER A 230 35.24 -0.75 -5.72
CA SER A 230 35.23 -1.30 -7.09
C SER A 230 34.66 -2.72 -7.20
N VAL A 231 34.10 -3.27 -6.12
CA VAL A 231 33.45 -4.58 -6.10
C VAL A 231 32.06 -4.48 -5.48
N ALA A 232 31.07 -5.14 -6.09
CA ALA A 232 29.71 -5.29 -5.56
C ALA A 232 29.26 -6.75 -5.65
N LEU A 233 28.59 -7.25 -4.62
CA LEU A 233 28.01 -8.58 -4.58
C LEU A 233 26.50 -8.48 -4.76
N ILE A 234 25.90 -9.39 -5.52
CA ILE A 234 24.46 -9.46 -5.79
C ILE A 234 23.93 -10.89 -5.68
N GLY A 235 22.65 -11.06 -5.36
CA GLY A 235 22.03 -12.38 -5.20
C GLY A 235 22.70 -13.22 -4.12
N ASP A 236 22.73 -14.54 -4.29
CA ASP A 236 23.34 -15.48 -3.32
C ASP A 236 24.85 -15.23 -3.06
N ALA A 237 25.52 -14.48 -3.93
CA ALA A 237 26.89 -14.04 -3.67
C ALA A 237 26.93 -13.03 -2.51
N SER A 238 25.88 -12.22 -2.34
CA SER A 238 25.72 -11.25 -1.25
C SER A 238 24.93 -11.75 -0.05
N HIS A 239 23.87 -12.54 -0.27
CA HIS A 239 22.99 -13.06 0.78
C HIS A 239 22.74 -14.57 0.60
N PRO A 240 23.70 -15.43 1.00
CA PRO A 240 23.53 -16.87 0.92
C PRO A 240 22.54 -17.37 1.99
N LEU A 241 21.24 -17.28 1.70
CA LEU A 241 20.12 -17.54 2.63
C LEU A 241 19.57 -18.98 2.56
N SER A 242 20.07 -19.79 1.62
CA SER A 242 19.63 -21.19 1.42
C SER A 242 18.11 -21.38 1.25
N GLY A 243 17.42 -20.40 0.68
CA GLY A 243 15.98 -20.46 0.44
C GLY A 243 15.10 -20.14 1.66
N GLY A 244 15.65 -19.58 2.74
CA GLY A 244 14.93 -19.29 3.99
C GLY A 244 13.64 -18.45 3.85
N PHE A 245 13.47 -17.73 2.74
CA PHE A 245 12.29 -16.88 2.48
C PHE A 245 11.53 -17.23 1.20
N GLY A 246 12.00 -18.19 0.40
CA GLY A 246 11.44 -18.44 -0.95
C GLY A 246 11.62 -17.31 -1.98
N ALA A 247 12.18 -16.15 -1.58
CA ALA A 247 12.26 -14.93 -2.38
C ALA A 247 13.68 -14.55 -2.86
N GLY A 248 14.67 -15.44 -2.76
CA GLY A 248 16.08 -15.12 -3.06
C GLY A 248 16.33 -14.57 -4.48
N ALA A 249 15.57 -15.04 -5.47
CA ALA A 249 15.63 -14.49 -6.83
C ALA A 249 15.05 -13.06 -6.90
N GLY A 250 13.99 -12.76 -6.15
CA GLY A 250 13.44 -11.42 -6.01
C GLY A 250 14.47 -10.46 -5.41
N PHE A 251 15.10 -10.85 -4.31
CA PHE A 251 16.18 -10.06 -3.70
C PHE A 251 17.33 -9.80 -4.69
N ALA A 252 17.72 -10.80 -5.48
CA ALA A 252 18.74 -10.62 -6.50
C ALA A 252 18.38 -9.57 -7.56
N LEU A 253 17.11 -9.52 -7.99
CA LEU A 253 16.63 -8.51 -8.96
C LEU A 253 16.62 -7.11 -8.34
N GLU A 254 16.22 -7.00 -7.07
CA GLU A 254 16.32 -5.74 -6.33
C GLU A 254 17.77 -5.26 -6.21
N ASP A 255 18.72 -6.17 -5.98
CA ASP A 255 20.14 -5.82 -5.86
C ASP A 255 20.64 -5.21 -7.15
N VAL A 256 20.32 -5.84 -8.28
CA VAL A 256 20.67 -5.35 -9.60
C VAL A 256 20.05 -3.98 -9.87
N TYR A 257 18.76 -3.83 -9.54
CA TYR A 257 18.06 -2.57 -9.72
C TYR A 257 18.73 -1.46 -8.91
N VAL A 258 18.95 -1.67 -7.61
CA VAL A 258 19.57 -0.66 -6.74
C VAL A 258 21.01 -0.39 -7.15
N LEU A 259 21.79 -1.41 -7.50
CA LEU A 259 23.20 -1.25 -7.92
C LEU A 259 23.31 -0.37 -9.16
N THR A 260 22.57 -0.71 -10.22
CA THR A 260 22.63 0.02 -11.49
C THR A 260 22.09 1.44 -11.37
N ARG A 261 21.01 1.65 -10.60
CA ARG A 261 20.47 2.99 -10.31
C ARG A 261 21.42 3.83 -9.48
N SER A 262 22.10 3.25 -8.50
CA SER A 262 23.07 3.97 -7.66
C SER A 262 24.30 4.40 -8.46
N ILE A 263 24.76 3.56 -9.38
CA ILE A 263 25.85 3.90 -10.33
C ILE A 263 25.41 5.01 -11.30
N ALA A 264 24.20 4.90 -11.87
CA ALA A 264 23.66 5.92 -12.77
C ALA A 264 23.43 7.26 -12.05
N TRP A 265 22.98 7.23 -10.80
CA TRP A 265 22.87 8.39 -9.94
C TRP A 265 24.23 9.05 -9.71
N ALA A 266 25.24 8.28 -9.28
CA ALA A 266 26.59 8.80 -9.05
C ALA A 266 27.15 9.46 -10.33
N ARG A 267 26.95 8.82 -11.49
CA ARG A 267 27.36 9.39 -12.78
C ARG A 267 26.65 10.71 -13.11
N ARG A 268 25.34 10.81 -12.89
CA ARG A 268 24.57 12.04 -13.12
C ARG A 268 25.01 13.18 -12.20
N GLN A 269 25.41 12.86 -10.98
CA GLN A 269 25.90 13.83 -9.99
C GLN A 269 27.40 14.14 -10.12
N SER A 270 28.07 13.63 -11.17
CA SER A 270 29.53 13.73 -11.33
C SER A 270 30.34 13.20 -10.13
N LEU A 271 29.78 12.23 -9.41
CA LEU A 271 30.41 11.53 -8.29
C LEU A 271 31.18 10.29 -8.77
N THR A 272 32.08 9.79 -7.92
CA THR A 272 32.88 8.59 -8.21
C THR A 272 32.06 7.29 -8.13
N LEU A 273 32.54 6.21 -8.74
CA LEU A 273 31.94 4.87 -8.64
C LEU A 273 31.75 4.45 -7.18
N GLN A 274 32.73 4.73 -6.33
CA GLN A 274 32.68 4.43 -4.90
C GLN A 274 31.44 5.04 -4.22
N HIS A 275 31.04 6.27 -4.56
CA HIS A 275 29.82 6.87 -4.02
C HIS A 275 28.57 6.10 -4.43
N GLY A 276 28.51 5.65 -5.68
CA GLY A 276 27.43 4.81 -6.18
C GLY A 276 27.36 3.46 -5.46
N LEU A 277 28.51 2.81 -5.24
CA LEU A 277 28.57 1.56 -4.50
C LEU A 277 28.21 1.75 -3.02
N SER A 278 28.66 2.83 -2.38
CA SER A 278 28.30 3.15 -1.01
C SER A 278 26.79 3.40 -0.86
N LEU A 279 26.14 4.03 -1.83
CA LEU A 279 24.68 4.18 -1.83
C LEU A 279 23.98 2.81 -1.97
N PHE A 280 24.47 1.96 -2.87
CA PHE A 280 23.96 0.59 -3.02
C PHE A 280 24.03 -0.19 -1.70
N ASP A 281 25.18 -0.15 -1.02
CA ASP A 281 25.38 -0.83 0.27
C ASP A 281 24.52 -0.23 1.40
N ARG A 282 24.37 1.10 1.44
CA ARG A 282 23.51 1.78 2.42
C ARG A 282 22.03 1.44 2.27
N ILE A 283 21.60 1.02 1.08
CA ILE A 283 20.22 0.60 0.81
C ILE A 283 20.06 -0.90 1.09
N ARG A 284 20.94 -1.74 0.53
CA ARG A 284 20.80 -3.21 0.61
C ARG A 284 21.30 -3.80 1.92
N GLY A 285 22.36 -3.25 2.52
CA GLY A 285 22.93 -3.70 3.79
C GLY A 285 21.91 -3.77 4.92
N PRO A 286 21.17 -2.68 5.23
CA PRO A 286 20.13 -2.70 6.27
C PRO A 286 18.96 -3.64 5.94
N HIS A 287 18.62 -3.82 4.66
CA HIS A 287 17.61 -4.79 4.26
C HIS A 287 18.02 -6.22 4.63
N TYR A 288 19.26 -6.61 4.33
CA TYR A 288 19.77 -7.92 4.74
C TYR A 288 19.88 -8.07 6.25
N GLU A 289 20.25 -7.01 6.97
CA GLU A 289 20.25 -7.05 8.43
C GLU A 289 18.88 -7.43 8.99
N ARG A 290 17.79 -6.85 8.46
CA ARG A 290 16.43 -7.23 8.85
C ARG A 290 16.10 -8.68 8.46
N LEU A 291 16.44 -9.10 7.25
CA LEU A 291 16.21 -10.50 6.83
C LEU A 291 16.94 -11.49 7.74
N TYR A 292 18.23 -11.29 7.99
CA TYR A 292 19.00 -12.17 8.86
C TYR A 292 18.50 -12.12 10.31
N HIS A 293 17.99 -10.98 10.78
CA HIS A 293 17.36 -10.88 12.10
C HIS A 293 16.17 -11.85 12.26
N VAL A 294 15.31 -11.94 11.25
CA VAL A 294 14.16 -12.88 11.25
C VAL A 294 14.64 -14.34 11.30
N LEU A 295 15.69 -14.67 10.52
CA LEU A 295 16.28 -16.01 10.55
C LEU A 295 16.91 -16.33 11.91
N ASP A 296 17.59 -15.36 12.51
CA ASP A 296 18.22 -15.51 13.83
C ASP A 296 17.18 -15.68 14.94
N GLN A 297 16.07 -14.95 14.89
CA GLN A 297 14.93 -15.13 15.81
C GLN A 297 14.31 -16.53 15.65
N SER A 298 14.03 -16.92 14.41
CA SER A 298 13.50 -18.26 14.11
C SER A 298 14.44 -19.37 14.59
N ALA A 299 15.75 -19.20 14.41
CA ALA A 299 16.76 -20.15 14.88
C ALA A 299 16.79 -20.25 16.41
N LYS A 300 16.70 -19.12 17.12
CA LYS A 300 16.65 -19.08 18.59
C LYS A 300 15.40 -19.76 19.13
N ALA A 301 14.25 -19.47 18.54
CA ALA A 301 12.98 -20.10 18.92
C ALA A 301 13.04 -21.62 18.72
N ASN A 302 13.52 -22.08 17.57
CA ASN A 302 13.68 -23.51 17.29
C ASN A 302 14.64 -24.19 18.29
N ALA A 303 15.77 -23.55 18.64
CA ALA A 303 16.70 -24.08 19.63
C ALA A 303 16.05 -24.18 21.03
N HIS A 304 15.18 -23.24 21.40
CA HIS A 304 14.45 -23.29 22.66
C HIS A 304 13.45 -24.47 22.70
N ILE A 305 12.71 -24.66 21.62
CA ILE A 305 11.74 -25.77 21.48
C ILE A 305 12.47 -27.12 21.53
N GLU A 306 13.61 -27.23 20.86
CA GLU A 306 14.46 -28.44 20.91
C GLU A 306 14.94 -28.76 22.33
N GLN A 307 15.32 -27.74 23.11
CA GLN A 307 15.73 -27.92 24.50
C GLN A 307 14.57 -28.33 25.41
N ALA A 308 13.35 -27.91 25.10
CA ALA A 308 12.16 -28.23 25.87
C ALA A 308 11.70 -29.69 25.70
N ASN A 309 12.20 -30.41 24.68
CA ASN A 309 11.93 -31.83 24.42
C ASN A 309 10.42 -32.17 24.46
N LEU A 310 9.62 -31.32 23.80
CA LEU A 310 8.17 -31.42 23.72
C LEU A 310 7.74 -32.59 22.81
N GLY A 311 6.53 -33.11 23.02
CA GLY A 311 5.89 -34.03 22.08
C GLY A 311 5.60 -33.36 20.73
N PHE A 312 5.29 -34.13 19.68
CA PHE A 312 5.13 -33.63 18.31
C PHE A 312 4.16 -32.44 18.22
N ASP A 313 2.94 -32.60 18.73
CA ASP A 313 1.89 -31.56 18.66
C ASP A 313 2.24 -30.31 19.48
N ASP A 314 2.78 -30.50 20.70
CA ASP A 314 3.21 -29.38 21.56
C ASP A 314 4.37 -28.59 20.94
N ALA A 315 5.31 -29.28 20.29
CA ALA A 315 6.40 -28.66 19.56
C ALA A 315 5.89 -27.90 18.32
N VAL A 316 4.92 -28.44 17.58
CA VAL A 316 4.29 -27.75 16.44
C VAL A 316 3.56 -26.50 16.92
N ASN A 317 2.77 -26.57 17.98
CA ASN A 317 2.08 -25.41 18.56
C ASN A 317 3.10 -24.34 19.01
N ALA A 318 4.17 -24.73 19.69
CA ALA A 318 5.23 -23.81 20.07
C ALA A 318 5.94 -23.17 18.85
N ILE A 319 6.16 -23.91 17.77
CA ILE A 319 6.72 -23.39 16.51
C ILE A 319 5.77 -22.37 15.89
N ILE A 320 4.47 -22.66 15.87
CA ILE A 320 3.46 -21.74 15.36
C ILE A 320 3.49 -20.46 16.20
N ASP A 321 3.39 -20.57 17.51
CA ASP A 321 3.35 -19.40 18.41
C ASP A 321 4.61 -18.53 18.30
N LEU A 322 5.79 -19.15 18.23
CA LEU A 322 7.07 -18.45 18.28
C LEU A 322 7.58 -17.98 16.92
N ASN A 323 7.20 -18.61 15.82
CA ASN A 323 7.74 -18.29 14.48
C ASN A 323 6.68 -17.88 13.45
N TRP A 324 5.43 -18.35 13.59
CA TRP A 324 4.38 -18.17 12.58
C TRP A 324 3.14 -17.45 13.10
N SER A 325 3.15 -17.01 14.36
CA SER A 325 2.09 -16.20 14.92
C SER A 325 2.08 -14.83 14.26
N VAL A 326 0.92 -14.17 14.34
CA VAL A 326 0.73 -12.81 13.82
C VAL A 326 1.80 -11.83 14.33
N LYS A 327 2.33 -12.05 15.55
CA LYS A 327 3.38 -11.24 16.18
C LYS A 327 4.77 -11.37 15.53
N ASN A 328 5.03 -12.47 14.82
CA ASN A 328 6.31 -12.78 14.20
C ASN A 328 6.23 -12.83 12.66
N ASN A 329 5.18 -12.23 12.08
CA ASN A 329 4.99 -12.19 10.64
C ASN A 329 6.04 -11.29 9.97
N TRP A 330 6.66 -11.78 8.91
CA TRP A 330 7.76 -11.12 8.19
C TRP A 330 7.38 -10.71 6.76
N ILE A 331 6.15 -10.98 6.35
CA ILE A 331 5.58 -10.55 5.06
C ILE A 331 4.82 -9.23 5.30
N ALA A 332 5.24 -8.16 4.63
CA ALA A 332 4.65 -6.82 4.77
C ALA A 332 3.20 -6.75 4.24
N GLN A 333 2.30 -6.09 4.98
CA GLN A 333 0.90 -5.77 4.63
C GLN A 333 0.45 -4.41 5.28
N TYR A 334 -0.31 -3.53 4.57
CA TYR A 334 -0.79 -2.10 4.79
C TYR A 334 -2.31 -1.59 4.48
N ASP A 335 -3.13 -0.99 5.41
CA ASP A 335 -4.64 -0.95 5.82
C ASP A 335 -5.29 -1.72 7.09
N VAL A 336 -5.85 -1.08 8.13
CA VAL A 336 -6.19 -1.63 9.49
C VAL A 336 -6.54 -3.14 9.62
N LEU A 337 -7.55 -3.63 8.87
CA LEU A 337 -8.08 -5.01 8.96
C LEU A 337 -7.98 -5.82 7.65
N GLY A 338 -7.64 -5.18 6.53
CA GLY A 338 -7.47 -5.83 5.22
C GLY A 338 -8.69 -6.60 4.72
N GLU A 339 -8.45 -7.78 4.14
CA GLU A 339 -9.48 -8.64 3.54
C GLU A 339 -10.60 -9.02 4.51
N GLU A 340 -10.27 -9.38 5.75
CA GLU A 340 -11.27 -9.75 6.78
C GLU A 340 -12.19 -8.56 7.12
N GLY A 341 -11.63 -7.34 7.09
CA GLY A 341 -12.40 -6.10 7.27
C GLY A 341 -13.42 -5.90 6.13
N LEU A 342 -13.00 -6.09 4.87
CA LEU A 342 -13.90 -6.00 3.72
C LEU A 342 -15.05 -7.02 3.82
N ASP A 343 -14.74 -8.23 4.28
CA ASP A 343 -15.74 -9.29 4.39
C ASP A 343 -16.74 -9.03 5.52
N PHE A 344 -16.27 -8.48 6.64
CA PHE A 344 -17.09 -8.04 7.77
C PHE A 344 -18.05 -6.90 7.39
N MET A 345 -17.54 -5.82 6.78
CA MET A 345 -18.33 -4.61 6.48
C MET A 345 -19.51 -4.85 5.54
N GLY A 346 -19.43 -5.89 4.71
CA GLY A 346 -20.48 -6.20 3.75
C GLY A 346 -21.51 -7.23 4.24
N GLN A 347 -21.66 -7.45 5.55
CA GLN A 347 -22.63 -8.37 6.13
C GLN A 347 -23.47 -7.68 7.21
N THR A 348 -24.77 -7.95 7.24
CA THR A 348 -25.67 -7.46 8.29
C THR A 348 -26.91 -8.35 8.41
N SER A 349 -27.43 -8.47 9.62
CA SER A 349 -28.72 -9.09 9.98
C SER A 349 -29.89 -8.11 9.86
N THR A 350 -29.61 -6.83 9.64
CA THR A 350 -30.61 -5.80 9.41
C THR A 350 -31.24 -5.96 8.01
N PRO A 351 -32.42 -5.36 7.75
CA PRO A 351 -33.04 -5.39 6.43
C PRO A 351 -32.34 -4.47 5.41
N LEU A 352 -31.17 -3.90 5.73
CA LEU A 352 -30.39 -3.10 4.79
C LEU A 352 -29.73 -4.02 3.75
N ARG A 353 -29.96 -3.74 2.47
CA ARG A 353 -29.25 -4.45 1.39
C ARG A 353 -27.97 -3.70 1.03
N ILE A 354 -26.85 -4.40 1.15
CA ILE A 354 -25.52 -3.86 0.83
C ILE A 354 -25.06 -4.46 -0.50
N PHE A 355 -24.77 -3.59 -1.46
CA PHE A 355 -24.05 -3.96 -2.68
C PHE A 355 -22.63 -3.46 -2.53
N ARG A 356 -21.66 -4.37 -2.58
CA ARG A 356 -20.29 -4.05 -2.17
C ARG A 356 -19.58 -3.24 -3.25
N GLN A 357 -18.81 -2.26 -2.83
CA GLN A 357 -17.80 -1.59 -3.62
C GLN A 357 -16.43 -2.07 -3.14
N VAL A 358 -15.57 -2.51 -4.05
CA VAL A 358 -14.20 -2.93 -3.69
C VAL A 358 -13.28 -1.73 -3.83
N SER A 359 -12.63 -1.31 -2.75
CA SER A 359 -11.71 -0.16 -2.76
C SER A 359 -10.67 -0.30 -3.87
N HIS A 360 -10.41 0.80 -4.59
CA HIS A 360 -9.49 0.77 -5.72
C HIS A 360 -8.05 0.54 -5.28
N LYS A 361 -7.63 1.06 -4.13
CA LYS A 361 -6.26 0.90 -3.62
C LYS A 361 -6.28 0.91 -2.10
N VAL A 362 -5.41 0.11 -1.50
CA VAL A 362 -5.36 -0.15 -0.07
C VAL A 362 -3.90 -0.38 0.33
N PRO A 363 -3.17 0.63 0.87
CA PRO A 363 -3.62 1.99 1.20
C PRO A 363 -3.75 2.90 -0.04
N GLY A 364 -4.33 4.11 0.10
CA GLY A 364 -4.64 5.03 -1.00
C GLY A 364 -3.43 5.47 -1.85
N SER A 365 -2.24 5.48 -1.25
CA SER A 365 -0.97 5.92 -1.82
C SER A 365 0.12 4.84 -1.75
N SER A 366 1.31 5.12 -2.29
CA SER A 366 2.38 4.13 -2.32
C SER A 366 3.03 3.96 -0.93
N PRO A 367 3.73 2.83 -0.64
CA PRO A 367 4.35 2.60 0.66
C PRO A 367 5.42 3.63 1.06
N GLU A 368 5.95 4.37 0.09
CA GLU A 368 6.88 5.49 0.33
C GLU A 368 6.17 6.72 0.92
N LEU A 369 4.87 6.87 0.65
CA LEU A 369 4.06 8.01 1.07
C LEU A 369 3.17 7.69 2.28
N GLU A 370 2.70 6.45 2.44
CA GLU A 370 1.92 6.04 3.62
C GLU A 370 1.94 4.53 3.88
N LEU A 371 1.57 4.13 5.10
CA LEU A 371 1.56 2.76 5.59
C LEU A 371 0.17 2.16 5.84
N GLY A 372 -0.82 2.85 6.43
CA GLY A 372 -2.06 2.16 6.88
C GLY A 372 -1.80 1.00 7.87
N GLY A 373 -2.62 -0.07 7.96
CA GLY A 373 -2.33 -1.35 8.70
C GLY A 373 -2.17 -2.79 8.04
N ARG A 374 -2.78 -3.10 6.87
CA ARG A 374 -3.10 -4.22 5.86
C ARG A 374 -3.30 -4.17 4.30
N SER A 375 -2.40 -4.56 3.41
CA SER A 375 -2.49 -4.13 1.99
C SER A 375 -3.14 -5.20 1.20
N ILE A 376 -4.00 -4.76 0.31
CA ILE A 376 -4.68 -5.66 -0.60
C ILE A 376 -3.94 -5.57 -1.93
N SER A 377 -3.40 -6.71 -2.34
CA SER A 377 -2.66 -6.80 -3.60
C SER A 377 -3.57 -6.45 -4.78
N THR A 378 -2.97 -5.98 -5.87
CA THR A 378 -3.71 -5.71 -7.12
C THR A 378 -4.44 -6.96 -7.62
N ALA A 379 -3.79 -8.14 -7.53
CA ALA A 379 -4.39 -9.40 -7.92
C ALA A 379 -5.64 -9.73 -7.09
N GLU A 380 -5.60 -9.46 -5.79
CA GLU A 380 -6.72 -9.71 -4.90
C GLU A 380 -7.89 -8.74 -5.14
N ILE A 381 -7.61 -7.45 -5.39
CA ILE A 381 -8.64 -6.49 -5.81
C ILE A 381 -9.30 -6.95 -7.13
N CYS A 382 -8.50 -7.38 -8.12
CA CYS A 382 -9.01 -7.92 -9.38
C CYS A 382 -9.85 -9.20 -9.19
N ARG A 383 -9.50 -10.06 -8.22
CA ARG A 383 -10.30 -11.24 -7.88
C ARG A 383 -11.63 -10.85 -7.24
N ARG A 384 -11.60 -9.93 -6.27
CA ARG A 384 -12.78 -9.49 -5.51
C ARG A 384 -13.77 -8.73 -6.39
N VAL A 385 -13.31 -7.89 -7.31
CA VAL A 385 -14.24 -7.16 -8.21
C VAL A 385 -15.08 -8.10 -9.08
N ALA A 386 -14.60 -9.30 -9.35
CA ALA A 386 -15.33 -10.32 -10.10
C ALA A 386 -16.42 -11.04 -9.27
N LEU A 387 -16.49 -10.82 -7.96
CA LEU A 387 -17.47 -11.48 -7.11
C LEU A 387 -18.91 -11.04 -7.44
N PRO A 388 -19.91 -11.94 -7.36
CA PRO A 388 -21.30 -11.63 -7.68
C PRO A 388 -21.89 -10.48 -6.86
N GLU A 389 -21.59 -10.42 -5.57
CA GLU A 389 -22.09 -9.44 -4.59
C GLU A 389 -21.45 -8.05 -4.70
N VAL A 390 -20.38 -7.92 -5.48
CA VAL A 390 -19.71 -6.64 -5.74
C VAL A 390 -20.43 -5.94 -6.89
N ALA A 391 -20.84 -4.69 -6.69
CA ALA A 391 -21.42 -3.86 -7.74
C ALA A 391 -20.35 -3.13 -8.55
N THR A 392 -19.31 -2.62 -7.89
CA THR A 392 -18.33 -1.71 -8.48
C THR A 392 -16.90 -1.90 -7.97
N LEU A 393 -15.95 -1.52 -8.82
CA LEU A 393 -14.65 -1.06 -8.36
C LEU A 393 -14.80 0.37 -7.84
N GLY A 394 -14.28 0.61 -6.64
CA GLY A 394 -14.44 1.86 -5.92
C GLY A 394 -13.66 3.01 -6.50
N GLU A 395 -13.84 4.17 -5.89
CA GLU A 395 -13.24 5.41 -6.34
C GLU A 395 -11.72 5.31 -6.36
N SER A 396 -11.11 5.89 -7.39
CA SER A 396 -9.67 5.86 -7.59
C SER A 396 -9.09 7.26 -7.49
N ASN A 397 -7.93 7.39 -6.85
CA ASN A 397 -7.18 8.64 -6.84
C ASN A 397 -6.90 9.08 -8.31
N PRO A 398 -7.32 10.29 -8.73
CA PRO A 398 -7.19 10.75 -10.11
C PRO A 398 -5.74 10.91 -10.58
N PHE A 399 -4.78 10.93 -9.65
CA PHE A 399 -3.35 10.98 -9.94
C PHE A 399 -2.71 9.59 -10.13
N SER A 400 -3.44 8.51 -9.82
CA SER A 400 -2.95 7.13 -9.91
C SER A 400 -3.20 6.50 -11.29
N LEU A 401 -2.41 6.92 -12.28
CA LEU A 401 -2.48 6.43 -13.68
C LEU A 401 -1.48 5.30 -14.00
N ASP A 402 -1.13 4.49 -12.99
CA ASP A 402 -0.16 3.41 -13.14
C ASP A 402 -0.76 2.11 -13.73
N VAL A 403 0.11 1.15 -14.04
CA VAL A 403 -0.29 -0.15 -14.62
C VAL A 403 -1.19 -0.94 -13.68
N ALA A 404 -0.99 -0.84 -12.36
CA ALA A 404 -1.80 -1.57 -11.39
C ALA A 404 -3.24 -1.03 -11.39
N SER A 405 -3.39 0.30 -11.45
CA SER A 405 -4.67 1.00 -11.64
C SER A 405 -5.39 0.49 -12.89
N ALA A 406 -4.70 0.50 -14.04
CA ALA A 406 -5.25 0.00 -15.30
C ALA A 406 -5.66 -1.49 -15.24
N GLN A 407 -4.91 -2.34 -14.53
CA GLN A 407 -5.25 -3.76 -14.35
C GLN A 407 -6.57 -3.95 -13.59
N LYS A 408 -6.80 -3.17 -12.52
CA LYS A 408 -8.04 -3.24 -11.74
C LYS A 408 -9.23 -2.74 -12.53
N GLN A 409 -9.06 -1.64 -13.26
CA GLN A 409 -10.09 -1.11 -14.17
C GLN A 409 -10.45 -2.14 -15.25
N ALA A 410 -9.44 -2.76 -15.88
CA ALA A 410 -9.66 -3.82 -16.85
C ALA A 410 -10.41 -5.02 -16.25
N ALA A 411 -10.07 -5.46 -15.04
CA ALA A 411 -10.75 -6.55 -14.34
C ALA A 411 -12.23 -6.21 -14.07
N ALA A 412 -12.53 -4.99 -13.62
CA ALA A 412 -13.89 -4.53 -13.40
C ALA A 412 -14.71 -4.54 -14.70
N LEU A 413 -14.15 -4.02 -15.79
CA LEU A 413 -14.79 -3.99 -17.10
C LEU A 413 -15.03 -5.41 -17.65
N GLN A 414 -14.06 -6.31 -17.51
CA GLN A 414 -14.19 -7.73 -17.91
C GLN A 414 -15.26 -8.47 -17.11
N ALA A 415 -15.37 -8.16 -15.81
CA ALA A 415 -16.44 -8.69 -14.95
C ALA A 415 -17.81 -8.02 -15.19
N GLY A 416 -17.90 -7.06 -16.12
CA GLY A 416 -19.13 -6.34 -16.41
C GLY A 416 -19.60 -5.43 -15.27
N LYS A 417 -18.68 -4.98 -14.41
CA LYS A 417 -18.94 -4.06 -13.29
C LYS A 417 -18.68 -2.61 -13.70
N ARG A 418 -19.19 -1.67 -12.91
CA ARG A 418 -18.86 -0.23 -13.06
C ARG A 418 -17.61 0.11 -12.27
N ILE A 419 -16.98 1.22 -12.64
CA ILE A 419 -15.86 1.83 -11.91
C ILE A 419 -16.33 3.20 -11.46
N THR A 420 -16.34 3.44 -10.16
CA THR A 420 -16.73 4.74 -9.59
C THR A 420 -15.53 5.70 -9.60
N GLY A 421 -15.79 7.00 -9.68
CA GLY A 421 -14.78 8.03 -9.85
C GLY A 421 -14.70 9.01 -8.69
N HIS A 422 -13.48 9.51 -8.49
CA HIS A 422 -13.19 10.69 -7.66
C HIS A 422 -12.39 11.68 -8.52
N THR A 423 -13.05 12.66 -9.14
CA THR A 423 -12.37 13.48 -10.14
C THR A 423 -11.51 14.59 -9.55
N ALA A 424 -11.60 14.92 -8.26
CA ALA A 424 -10.87 16.03 -7.63
C ALA A 424 -10.85 17.32 -8.49
N LEU A 425 -11.99 17.68 -9.08
CA LEU A 425 -12.17 18.85 -9.95
C LEU A 425 -11.38 18.83 -11.28
N LEU A 426 -10.98 17.66 -11.78
CA LEU A 426 -10.46 17.55 -13.15
C LEU A 426 -11.48 18.09 -14.17
N LYS A 427 -10.96 18.80 -15.18
CA LYS A 427 -11.72 19.38 -16.31
C LYS A 427 -10.99 19.12 -17.62
N ASN A 428 -11.69 19.15 -18.75
CA ASN A 428 -11.13 19.02 -20.10
C ASN A 428 -10.31 17.71 -20.27
N GLU A 429 -9.19 17.76 -21.01
CA GLU A 429 -8.40 16.58 -21.39
C GLU A 429 -8.04 15.65 -20.21
N PRO A 430 -7.61 16.13 -19.02
CA PRO A 430 -7.42 15.26 -17.85
C PRO A 430 -8.67 14.46 -17.45
N LEU A 431 -9.85 15.10 -17.40
CA LEU A 431 -11.11 14.43 -17.11
C LEU A 431 -11.45 13.42 -18.21
N TRP A 432 -11.22 13.78 -19.48
CA TRP A 432 -11.51 12.89 -20.61
C TRP A 432 -10.61 11.66 -20.60
N ALA A 433 -9.34 11.81 -20.24
CA ALA A 433 -8.41 10.70 -20.08
C ALA A 433 -8.82 9.77 -18.93
N TYR A 434 -9.24 10.34 -17.80
CA TYR A 434 -9.76 9.59 -16.67
C TYR A 434 -11.03 8.81 -17.05
N ALA A 435 -12.01 9.47 -17.68
CA ALA A 435 -13.23 8.82 -18.18
C ALA A 435 -12.92 7.73 -19.23
N ALA A 436 -11.92 7.93 -20.10
CA ALA A 436 -11.49 6.95 -21.08
C ALA A 436 -10.91 5.67 -20.45
N GLY A 437 -10.45 5.72 -19.20
CA GLY A 437 -10.06 4.54 -18.39
C GLY A 437 -11.24 3.65 -17.98
N GLY A 438 -12.48 4.08 -18.24
CA GLY A 438 -13.71 3.36 -17.91
C GLY A 438 -14.40 3.84 -16.64
N ILE A 439 -13.88 4.90 -16.00
CA ILE A 439 -14.54 5.55 -14.86
C ILE A 439 -15.84 6.21 -15.33
N GLY A 440 -16.94 5.85 -14.68
CA GLY A 440 -18.29 6.11 -15.18
C GLY A 440 -19.13 7.10 -14.37
N ASP A 441 -18.69 7.51 -13.18
CA ASP A 441 -19.38 8.50 -12.36
C ASP A 441 -18.41 9.49 -11.70
N ASP A 442 -18.98 10.53 -11.11
CA ASP A 442 -18.26 11.49 -10.29
C ASP A 442 -19.22 12.13 -9.28
N HIS A 443 -18.74 12.26 -8.05
CA HIS A 443 -19.43 12.98 -6.98
C HIS A 443 -18.79 14.35 -6.67
N ASN A 444 -17.61 14.66 -7.20
CA ASN A 444 -16.84 15.88 -6.87
C ASN A 444 -17.18 17.10 -7.73
N ALA A 445 -18.13 17.01 -8.67
CA ALA A 445 -18.55 18.17 -9.45
C ALA A 445 -19.18 19.22 -8.54
N HIS A 446 -18.69 20.46 -8.60
CA HIS A 446 -19.11 21.52 -7.68
C HIS A 446 -20.00 22.58 -8.34
N GLU A 447 -19.77 22.87 -9.63
CA GLU A 447 -20.52 23.90 -10.36
C GLU A 447 -21.35 23.29 -11.50
N THR A 448 -22.38 24.01 -11.94
CA THR A 448 -23.25 23.56 -13.04
C THR A 448 -22.47 23.24 -14.31
N ASP A 449 -21.43 24.02 -14.65
CA ASP A 449 -20.61 23.77 -15.83
C ASP A 449 -19.82 22.46 -15.73
N ASP A 450 -19.32 22.14 -14.53
CA ASP A 450 -18.62 20.88 -14.26
C ASP A 450 -19.55 19.68 -14.47
N VAL A 451 -20.77 19.80 -13.95
CA VAL A 451 -21.84 18.82 -14.11
C VAL A 451 -22.17 18.61 -15.59
N VAL A 452 -22.37 19.69 -16.33
CA VAL A 452 -22.73 19.63 -17.75
C VAL A 452 -21.61 18.96 -18.57
N GLU A 453 -20.33 19.20 -18.26
CA GLU A 453 -19.22 18.51 -18.91
C GLU A 453 -19.30 16.99 -18.69
N ARG A 454 -19.48 16.55 -17.44
CA ARG A 454 -19.56 15.12 -17.07
C ARG A 454 -20.75 14.43 -17.72
N LEU A 455 -21.91 15.08 -17.73
CA LEU A 455 -23.11 14.58 -18.41
C LEU A 455 -22.89 14.44 -19.93
N ARG A 456 -22.17 15.38 -20.57
CA ARG A 456 -21.81 15.29 -22.00
C ARG A 456 -20.84 14.14 -22.31
N LEU A 457 -19.99 13.78 -21.35
CA LEU A 457 -19.11 12.61 -21.44
C LEU A 457 -19.85 11.29 -21.19
N GLY A 458 -21.14 11.35 -20.83
CA GLY A 458 -21.96 10.18 -20.53
C GLY A 458 -21.72 9.60 -19.13
N MET A 459 -21.06 10.36 -18.24
CA MET A 459 -20.87 9.97 -16.85
C MET A 459 -22.17 10.15 -16.07
N MET A 460 -22.36 9.32 -15.04
CA MET A 460 -23.38 9.53 -14.02
C MET A 460 -22.87 10.56 -13.03
N LEU A 461 -23.64 11.62 -12.80
CA LEU A 461 -23.36 12.52 -11.68
C LEU A 461 -23.97 11.95 -10.39
N THR A 462 -23.17 11.80 -9.35
CA THR A 462 -23.64 11.43 -8.01
C THR A 462 -23.64 12.67 -7.10
N VAL A 463 -24.79 13.30 -6.94
CA VAL A 463 -24.95 14.54 -6.16
C VAL A 463 -24.82 14.24 -4.67
N MET A 464 -23.94 14.99 -4.01
CA MET A 464 -23.60 14.84 -2.61
C MET A 464 -24.33 15.84 -1.73
N SER A 465 -24.79 15.35 -0.58
CA SER A 465 -25.13 16.18 0.55
C SER A 465 -24.67 15.49 1.84
N GLY A 466 -23.35 15.45 2.02
CA GLY A 466 -22.68 14.98 3.22
C GLY A 466 -22.74 15.99 4.38
N SER A 467 -22.14 15.60 5.51
CA SER A 467 -22.01 16.46 6.71
C SER A 467 -20.98 17.56 6.53
N MET A 468 -19.94 17.29 5.75
CA MET A 468 -18.81 18.18 5.54
C MET A 468 -19.00 19.11 4.34
N ASN A 469 -19.54 18.58 3.25
CA ASN A 469 -19.68 19.21 1.96
C ASN A 469 -21.03 18.82 1.34
N SER A 470 -21.69 19.78 0.70
CA SER A 470 -22.94 19.53 -0.03
C SER A 470 -22.92 20.36 -1.30
N ASN A 471 -22.94 19.68 -2.45
CA ASN A 471 -22.94 20.33 -3.76
C ASN A 471 -24.35 20.46 -4.34
N ILE A 472 -25.38 19.95 -3.65
CA ILE A 472 -26.75 19.89 -4.18
C ILE A 472 -27.32 21.25 -4.60
N GLN A 473 -27.03 22.29 -3.82
CA GLN A 473 -27.48 23.67 -4.08
C GLN A 473 -26.85 24.22 -5.36
N ASP A 474 -25.57 23.95 -5.56
CA ASP A 474 -24.80 24.49 -6.69
C ASP A 474 -25.04 23.69 -7.97
N VAL A 475 -25.17 22.36 -7.85
CA VAL A 475 -25.56 21.48 -8.94
C VAL A 475 -26.92 21.88 -9.50
N PHE A 476 -27.94 22.04 -8.65
CA PHE A 476 -29.30 22.36 -9.11
C PHE A 476 -29.59 23.86 -9.22
N ARG A 477 -28.58 24.72 -9.17
CA ARG A 477 -28.75 26.17 -9.32
C ARG A 477 -29.40 26.56 -10.65
N ASP A 478 -29.07 25.86 -11.73
CA ASP A 478 -29.68 26.02 -13.06
C ASP A 478 -30.24 24.67 -13.57
N VAL A 479 -31.42 24.31 -13.07
CA VAL A 479 -32.15 23.09 -13.44
C VAL A 479 -32.45 23.01 -14.95
N ASP A 480 -32.67 24.15 -15.60
CA ASP A 480 -33.02 24.19 -17.03
C ASP A 480 -31.86 23.72 -17.91
N SER A 481 -30.62 24.04 -17.53
CA SER A 481 -29.43 23.53 -18.21
C SER A 481 -29.27 22.00 -18.09
N LEU A 482 -29.79 21.42 -17.01
CA LEU A 482 -29.65 20.00 -16.68
C LEU A 482 -30.82 19.13 -17.18
N LYS A 483 -31.91 19.73 -17.68
CA LYS A 483 -33.18 19.05 -17.94
C LYS A 483 -33.07 17.78 -18.78
N ASP A 484 -32.15 17.75 -19.73
CA ASP A 484 -31.93 16.62 -20.65
C ASP A 484 -31.00 15.54 -20.04
N GLY A 485 -30.25 15.89 -19.00
CA GLY A 485 -29.31 15.03 -18.30
C GLY A 485 -29.80 14.45 -16.97
N LEU A 486 -30.99 14.84 -16.47
CA LEU A 486 -31.52 14.39 -15.16
C LEU A 486 -31.68 12.86 -15.02
N THR A 487 -31.66 12.10 -16.13
CA THR A 487 -31.65 10.63 -16.14
C THR A 487 -30.29 10.02 -15.82
N HIS A 488 -29.22 10.82 -15.89
CA HIS A 488 -27.84 10.49 -15.54
C HIS A 488 -27.39 11.21 -14.27
N ILE A 489 -28.34 11.47 -13.36
CA ILE A 489 -28.06 12.00 -12.02
C ILE A 489 -28.59 11.02 -10.98
N ALA A 490 -27.79 10.73 -9.97
CA ALA A 490 -28.14 9.96 -8.79
C ALA A 490 -27.73 10.73 -7.52
N PHE A 491 -28.22 10.30 -6.36
CA PHE A 491 -27.79 10.83 -5.07
C PHE A 491 -26.77 9.92 -4.40
N CYS A 492 -25.76 10.50 -3.78
CA CYS A 492 -24.80 9.82 -2.89
C CYS A 492 -24.71 10.62 -1.59
N ALA A 493 -24.74 9.95 -0.44
CA ALA A 493 -24.59 10.65 0.83
C ALA A 493 -23.14 11.03 1.15
N ASP A 494 -22.18 10.33 0.54
CA ASP A 494 -20.76 10.38 0.87
C ASP A 494 -20.56 10.25 2.40
N ASP A 495 -19.74 11.11 3.00
CA ASP A 495 -19.50 11.07 4.45
C ASP A 495 -20.59 11.79 5.26
N LYS A 496 -21.18 11.07 6.22
CA LYS A 496 -22.16 11.63 7.17
C LYS A 496 -21.84 11.29 8.63
N LEU A 497 -21.96 12.31 9.46
CA LEU A 497 -22.01 12.20 10.91
C LEU A 497 -23.35 11.61 11.36
N VAL A 498 -23.34 10.92 12.50
CA VAL A 498 -24.52 10.26 13.05
C VAL A 498 -25.58 11.27 13.48
N GLU A 499 -25.17 12.43 13.99
CA GLU A 499 -26.03 13.56 14.33
C GLU A 499 -26.76 14.14 13.12
N ASP A 500 -26.11 14.20 11.96
CA ASP A 500 -26.76 14.67 10.73
C ASP A 500 -27.72 13.65 10.15
N LEU A 501 -27.39 12.35 10.25
CA LEU A 501 -28.31 11.27 9.90
C LEU A 501 -29.60 11.34 10.72
N ASP A 502 -29.48 11.56 12.03
CA ASP A 502 -30.61 11.69 12.95
C ASP A 502 -31.43 12.97 12.69
N ALA A 503 -30.77 14.12 12.60
CA ALA A 503 -31.44 15.41 12.47
C ALA A 503 -32.07 15.61 11.08
N THR A 504 -31.35 15.24 10.02
CA THR A 504 -31.67 15.67 8.65
C THR A 504 -32.03 14.54 7.70
N GLY A 505 -31.62 13.31 8.01
CA GLY A 505 -31.84 12.12 7.19
C GLY A 505 -30.67 11.78 6.25
N HIS A 506 -30.88 10.75 5.42
CA HIS A 506 -29.90 10.17 4.50
C HIS A 506 -30.19 10.61 3.05
N ILE A 507 -30.48 9.67 2.13
CA ILE A 507 -30.90 9.97 0.74
C ILE A 507 -32.29 10.63 0.70
N ASP A 508 -33.16 10.39 1.68
CA ASP A 508 -34.46 11.05 1.78
C ASP A 508 -34.32 12.59 1.90
N ARG A 509 -33.25 13.07 2.55
CA ARG A 509 -32.89 14.50 2.57
C ARG A 509 -32.62 15.04 1.18
N HIS A 510 -31.86 14.31 0.37
CA HIS A 510 -31.50 14.72 -0.99
C HIS A 510 -32.74 14.86 -1.87
N VAL A 511 -33.70 13.94 -1.72
CA VAL A 511 -34.99 14.02 -2.40
C VAL A 511 -35.74 15.29 -2.01
N ARG A 512 -35.86 15.60 -0.70
CA ARG A 512 -36.51 16.83 -0.22
C ARG A 512 -35.84 18.08 -0.76
N GLU A 513 -34.51 18.14 -0.68
CA GLU A 513 -33.73 19.31 -1.12
C GLU A 513 -33.83 19.51 -2.63
N ALA A 514 -33.72 18.46 -3.43
CA ALA A 514 -33.92 18.55 -4.88
C ALA A 514 -35.33 19.05 -5.23
N ILE A 515 -36.37 18.59 -4.52
CA ILE A 515 -37.74 19.07 -4.71
C ILE A 515 -37.86 20.55 -4.35
N ALA A 516 -37.27 20.97 -3.22
CA ALA A 516 -37.24 22.37 -2.80
C ALA A 516 -36.52 23.27 -3.82
N LEU A 517 -35.54 22.73 -4.54
CA LEU A 517 -34.79 23.40 -5.61
C LEU A 517 -35.49 23.34 -6.99
N GLY A 518 -36.71 22.83 -7.06
CA GLY A 518 -37.55 22.86 -8.26
C GLY A 518 -37.49 21.59 -9.12
N ILE A 519 -36.79 20.53 -8.69
CA ILE A 519 -36.88 19.23 -9.35
C ILE A 519 -38.26 18.61 -9.03
N SER A 520 -39.01 18.22 -10.07
CA SER A 520 -40.31 17.57 -9.85
C SER A 520 -40.16 16.30 -9.00
N PRO A 521 -41.09 15.98 -8.07
CA PRO A 521 -40.98 14.81 -7.19
C PRO A 521 -40.68 13.50 -7.93
N ALA A 522 -41.35 13.25 -9.06
CA ALA A 522 -41.12 12.04 -9.86
C ALA A 522 -39.66 11.91 -10.35
N LYS A 523 -38.99 13.01 -10.71
CA LYS A 523 -37.59 13.00 -11.13
C LYS A 523 -36.65 12.83 -9.93
N ALA A 524 -36.92 13.51 -8.82
CA ALA A 524 -36.13 13.36 -7.59
C ALA A 524 -36.15 11.91 -7.07
N TYR A 525 -37.31 11.25 -7.05
CA TYR A 525 -37.38 9.84 -6.68
C TYR A 525 -36.64 8.92 -7.65
N ARG A 526 -36.65 9.21 -8.95
CA ARG A 526 -35.86 8.43 -9.92
C ARG A 526 -34.36 8.54 -9.66
N MET A 527 -33.86 9.72 -9.29
CA MET A 527 -32.46 9.92 -8.89
C MET A 527 -32.09 9.11 -7.63
N ALA A 528 -33.05 8.87 -6.75
CA ALA A 528 -32.88 8.04 -5.54
C ALA A 528 -33.12 6.52 -5.77
N THR A 529 -33.69 6.11 -6.90
CA THR A 529 -34.14 4.72 -7.11
C THR A 529 -33.70 4.15 -8.45
N LEU A 530 -34.40 4.49 -9.54
CA LEU A 530 -34.21 3.88 -10.85
C LEU A 530 -32.87 4.25 -11.49
N ASN A 531 -32.43 5.51 -11.38
CA ASN A 531 -31.17 5.97 -11.99
C ASN A 531 -29.95 5.20 -11.42
N PRO A 532 -29.73 5.14 -10.09
CA PRO A 532 -28.63 4.34 -9.54
C PRO A 532 -28.82 2.84 -9.81
N ALA A 533 -30.05 2.32 -9.79
CA ALA A 533 -30.31 0.93 -10.12
C ALA A 533 -29.86 0.57 -11.56
N MET A 534 -30.20 1.40 -12.55
CA MET A 534 -29.76 1.20 -13.94
C MET A 534 -28.25 1.35 -14.08
N TYR A 535 -27.66 2.34 -13.40
CA TYR A 535 -26.24 2.62 -13.48
C TYR A 535 -25.39 1.43 -12.99
N TYR A 536 -25.70 0.94 -11.78
CA TYR A 536 -25.04 -0.20 -11.16
C TYR A 536 -25.55 -1.56 -11.67
N ARG A 537 -26.44 -1.57 -12.68
CA ARG A 537 -27.00 -2.79 -13.33
C ARG A 537 -27.82 -3.66 -12.36
N LEU A 538 -28.45 -3.04 -11.38
CA LEU A 538 -29.33 -3.64 -10.38
C LEU A 538 -30.81 -3.43 -10.69
N ASP A 539 -31.14 -2.77 -11.80
CA ASP A 539 -32.52 -2.50 -12.25
C ASP A 539 -33.31 -3.78 -12.55
N HIS A 540 -32.61 -4.91 -12.70
CA HIS A 540 -33.20 -6.24 -12.79
C HIS A 540 -33.69 -6.81 -11.43
N ILE A 541 -33.33 -6.17 -10.32
CA ILE A 541 -33.66 -6.61 -8.96
C ILE A 541 -34.47 -5.52 -8.22
N LEU A 542 -34.12 -4.25 -8.37
CA LEU A 542 -34.67 -3.13 -7.59
C LEU A 542 -34.80 -1.82 -8.40
N GLY A 543 -35.22 -0.74 -7.73
CA GLY A 543 -35.26 0.61 -8.29
C GLY A 543 -36.55 0.98 -9.03
N SER A 544 -37.50 0.05 -9.17
CA SER A 544 -38.85 0.34 -9.69
C SER A 544 -39.92 -0.55 -9.08
N ILE A 545 -41.15 -0.05 -9.05
CA ILE A 545 -42.34 -0.83 -8.67
C ILE A 545 -42.88 -1.51 -9.93
N SER A 546 -42.36 -2.70 -10.23
CA SER A 546 -42.73 -3.48 -11.42
C SER A 546 -42.74 -4.98 -11.11
N PRO A 547 -43.54 -5.81 -11.82
CA PRO A 547 -43.51 -7.26 -11.67
C PRO A 547 -42.08 -7.83 -11.86
N GLY A 548 -41.68 -8.75 -10.98
CA GLY A 548 -40.37 -9.40 -11.03
C GLY A 548 -39.24 -8.66 -10.29
N ARG A 549 -39.53 -7.57 -9.58
CA ARG A 549 -38.58 -6.87 -8.69
C ARG A 549 -38.86 -7.16 -7.21
N LEU A 550 -37.86 -6.90 -6.37
CA LEU A 550 -38.02 -6.98 -4.93
C LEU A 550 -39.01 -5.93 -4.44
N ALA A 551 -39.89 -6.32 -3.52
CA ALA A 551 -40.90 -5.45 -2.93
C ALA A 551 -40.29 -4.57 -1.83
N ASP A 552 -39.38 -3.68 -2.25
CA ASP A 552 -38.77 -2.65 -1.42
C ASP A 552 -39.53 -1.34 -1.65
N LEU A 553 -40.40 -0.96 -0.70
CA LEU A 553 -41.41 0.07 -0.89
C LEU A 553 -41.43 1.06 0.28
N LEU A 554 -41.70 2.32 -0.05
CA LEU A 554 -41.96 3.39 0.91
C LEU A 554 -43.42 3.81 0.77
N ILE A 555 -44.16 3.78 1.87
CA ILE A 555 -45.51 4.37 1.95
C ILE A 555 -45.37 5.76 2.57
N LEU A 556 -45.81 6.77 1.83
CA LEU A 556 -45.65 8.19 2.15
C LEU A 556 -47.03 8.82 2.27
N GLU A 557 -47.24 9.70 3.25
CA GLU A 557 -48.44 10.55 3.29
C GLU A 557 -48.43 11.57 2.15
N ARG A 558 -47.24 12.15 1.89
CA ARG A 558 -46.99 13.13 0.85
C ARG A 558 -45.64 12.83 0.19
N VAL A 559 -45.61 12.89 -1.14
CA VAL A 559 -44.40 12.58 -1.91
C VAL A 559 -43.32 13.66 -1.76
N GLU A 560 -43.69 14.89 -1.44
CA GLU A 560 -42.73 15.99 -1.26
C GLU A 560 -41.90 15.84 0.02
N ASP A 561 -42.42 15.13 1.03
CA ASP A 561 -41.79 15.05 2.35
C ASP A 561 -40.67 14.00 2.38
N ALA A 562 -40.73 12.99 1.50
CA ALA A 562 -39.82 11.85 1.47
C ALA A 562 -39.58 11.14 2.82
N ARG A 563 -40.49 11.32 3.80
CA ARG A 563 -40.44 10.66 5.10
C ARG A 563 -41.47 9.52 5.13
N PRO A 564 -41.06 8.25 5.12
CA PRO A 564 -41.98 7.12 5.05
C PRO A 564 -42.75 6.92 6.36
N GLU A 565 -44.07 6.74 6.25
CA GLU A 565 -44.91 6.22 7.33
C GLU A 565 -44.62 4.73 7.54
N THR A 566 -44.49 3.98 6.44
CA THR A 566 -44.20 2.53 6.45
C THR A 566 -43.07 2.22 5.46
N VAL A 567 -42.10 1.42 5.89
CA VAL A 567 -41.00 0.89 5.06
C VAL A 567 -41.17 -0.61 4.92
N ILE A 568 -41.12 -1.09 3.68
CA ILE A 568 -41.23 -2.50 3.31
C ILE A 568 -39.93 -2.90 2.63
N VAL A 569 -39.34 -4.02 3.04
CA VAL A 569 -38.17 -4.63 2.38
C VAL A 569 -38.49 -6.09 2.11
N ASN A 570 -38.25 -6.56 0.89
CA ASN A 570 -38.59 -7.92 0.44
C ASN A 570 -40.06 -8.31 0.76
N GLY A 571 -40.99 -7.34 0.72
CA GLY A 571 -42.41 -7.57 1.02
C GLY A 571 -42.75 -7.63 2.51
N VAL A 572 -41.78 -7.45 3.41
CA VAL A 572 -41.97 -7.44 4.87
C VAL A 572 -41.94 -6.00 5.38
N VAL A 573 -42.89 -5.65 6.24
CA VAL A 573 -42.89 -4.34 6.91
C VAL A 573 -41.78 -4.31 7.96
N VAL A 574 -40.76 -3.47 7.76
CA VAL A 574 -39.56 -3.41 8.61
C VAL A 574 -39.48 -2.15 9.46
N ALA A 575 -40.23 -1.10 9.12
CA ALA A 575 -40.38 0.07 9.96
C ALA A 575 -41.78 0.69 9.79
N ARG A 576 -42.29 1.29 10.87
CA ARG A 576 -43.56 2.03 10.86
C ARG A 576 -43.53 3.18 11.85
N ASN A 577 -44.06 4.34 11.49
CA ASN A 577 -44.16 5.54 12.33
C ASN A 577 -42.81 5.90 12.99
N ASN A 578 -41.76 5.96 12.17
CA ASN A 578 -40.38 6.24 12.59
C ASN A 578 -39.80 5.25 13.62
N LYS A 579 -40.32 4.02 13.67
CA LYS A 579 -39.81 2.95 14.55
C LYS A 579 -39.40 1.75 13.71
N ALA A 580 -38.17 1.28 13.92
CA ALA A 580 -37.72 0.01 13.40
C ALA A 580 -38.52 -1.13 14.05
N LEU A 581 -38.89 -2.12 13.25
CA LEU A 581 -39.57 -3.35 13.67
C LEU A 581 -38.64 -4.57 13.62
N PHE A 582 -37.34 -4.33 13.49
CA PHE A 582 -36.27 -5.31 13.55
C PHE A 582 -35.28 -4.93 14.66
N LYS A 583 -34.36 -5.85 14.97
CA LYS A 583 -33.21 -5.60 15.83
C LYS A 583 -31.94 -5.84 15.03
N ASN A 584 -30.92 -5.04 15.28
CA ASN A 584 -29.58 -5.39 14.85
C ASN A 584 -29.03 -6.49 15.79
N THR A 585 -28.63 -7.62 15.22
CA THR A 585 -28.02 -8.75 15.94
C THR A 585 -26.60 -9.04 15.46
N ASP A 586 -26.01 -8.11 14.72
CA ASP A 586 -24.64 -8.24 14.20
C ASP A 586 -23.66 -8.28 15.36
N LEU A 587 -22.71 -9.21 15.27
CA LEU A 587 -21.66 -9.37 16.27
C LEU A 587 -20.46 -8.54 15.85
N VAL A 588 -19.89 -7.81 16.81
CA VAL A 588 -18.59 -7.16 16.64
C VAL A 588 -17.50 -8.23 16.78
N PRO A 589 -16.75 -8.56 15.72
CA PRO A 589 -15.75 -9.61 15.79
C PRO A 589 -14.57 -9.20 16.66
N PRO A 590 -13.98 -10.10 17.47
CA PRO A 590 -12.86 -9.76 18.34
C PRO A 590 -11.64 -9.19 17.62
N PHE A 591 -11.38 -9.61 16.37
CA PHE A 591 -10.24 -9.11 15.58
C PHE A 591 -10.36 -7.63 15.19
N THR A 592 -11.55 -7.05 15.29
CA THR A 592 -11.78 -5.62 15.02
C THR A 592 -11.46 -4.74 16.23
N LEU A 593 -11.27 -5.31 17.41
CA LEU A 593 -11.03 -4.57 18.65
C LEU A 593 -9.54 -4.42 18.95
N ASN A 594 -9.18 -3.47 19.82
CA ASN A 594 -7.80 -3.25 20.29
C ASN A 594 -6.81 -2.95 19.15
N THR A 595 -7.20 -2.09 18.21
CA THR A 595 -6.41 -1.78 16.99
C THR A 595 -5.56 -0.51 17.11
N ILE A 596 -5.39 0.01 18.33
CA ILE A 596 -4.60 1.21 18.60
C ILE A 596 -3.26 0.79 19.21
N HIS A 597 -2.21 0.84 18.39
CA HIS A 597 -0.87 0.37 18.69
C HIS A 597 0.15 1.49 18.45
N LEU A 598 0.25 2.39 19.43
CA LEU A 598 1.22 3.48 19.39
C LEU A 598 2.54 3.10 20.04
N ASN A 599 3.63 3.57 19.44
CA ASN A 599 4.92 3.52 20.10
C ASN A 599 4.93 4.41 21.36
N PRO A 600 5.32 3.91 22.55
CA PRO A 600 5.29 4.69 23.79
C PRO A 600 6.14 5.97 23.79
N THR A 601 7.09 6.10 22.86
CA THR A 601 7.88 7.34 22.67
C THR A 601 7.02 8.54 22.28
N PHE A 602 5.85 8.32 21.67
CA PHE A 602 4.90 9.39 21.34
C PHE A 602 4.25 10.03 22.57
N PHE A 603 4.39 9.44 23.76
CA PHE A 603 3.87 10.08 24.97
C PHE A 603 4.84 11.09 25.60
N ALA A 604 6.02 11.30 24.99
CA ALA A 604 6.99 12.31 25.39
C ALA A 604 6.82 13.56 24.49
N PRO A 605 6.61 14.77 25.07
CA PRO A 605 6.44 16.00 24.29
C PRO A 605 7.60 16.27 23.31
N GLU A 606 8.82 15.93 23.69
CA GLU A 606 10.03 16.19 22.90
C GLU A 606 10.02 15.49 21.53
N THR A 607 9.22 14.44 21.37
CA THR A 607 9.04 13.71 20.11
C THR A 607 8.41 14.58 19.02
N TYR A 608 7.64 15.62 19.39
CA TYR A 608 6.92 16.49 18.46
C TYR A 608 7.67 17.79 18.13
N SER A 609 8.88 17.95 18.66
CA SER A 609 9.69 19.14 18.47
C SER A 609 10.22 19.24 17.03
N VAL A 610 9.85 20.31 16.31
CA VAL A 610 10.43 20.65 14.99
C VAL A 610 11.55 21.65 15.19
N LYS A 611 12.79 21.27 14.84
CA LYS A 611 13.96 22.13 15.02
C LYS A 611 14.12 23.14 13.88
N ALA A 612 14.41 24.38 14.25
CA ALA A 612 14.74 25.44 13.29
C ALA A 612 16.21 25.31 12.82
N PRO A 613 16.57 25.95 11.69
CA PRO A 613 17.97 26.13 11.30
C PRO A 613 18.76 26.83 12.41
N GLN A 614 20.01 26.42 12.61
CA GLN A 614 20.78 26.81 13.80
C GLN A 614 21.01 28.32 13.87
N GLY A 615 20.64 28.93 15.01
CA GLY A 615 20.97 30.32 15.36
C GLY A 615 19.95 31.37 14.91
N GLU A 616 18.86 30.98 14.24
CA GLU A 616 17.82 31.89 13.80
C GLU A 616 16.70 32.08 14.85
N PRO A 617 16.20 33.30 15.09
CA PRO A 617 15.09 33.56 16.02
C PRO A 617 13.72 33.20 15.44
N TYR A 618 13.65 32.94 14.13
CA TYR A 618 12.45 32.50 13.42
C TYR A 618 12.83 31.55 12.27
N ALA A 619 11.88 30.74 11.81
CA ALA A 619 12.03 30.02 10.53
C ALA A 619 10.76 30.17 9.67
N TRP A 620 10.96 30.09 8.36
CA TRP A 620 9.88 29.95 7.41
C TRP A 620 9.48 28.48 7.28
N ILE A 621 8.18 28.23 7.25
CA ILE A 621 7.62 26.90 7.07
C ILE A 621 6.68 26.86 5.88
N GLN A 622 6.46 25.66 5.35
CA GLN A 622 5.31 25.34 4.52
C GLN A 622 4.20 24.76 5.41
N ALA A 623 3.00 25.29 5.27
CA ALA A 623 1.82 24.93 6.04
C ALA A 623 0.61 24.76 5.12
N MET A 624 -0.42 24.09 5.64
CA MET A 624 -1.69 23.91 4.95
C MET A 624 -2.81 24.66 5.65
N GLU A 625 -3.66 25.34 4.89
CA GLU A 625 -4.89 25.93 5.39
C GLU A 625 -6.07 25.05 4.98
N MET A 626 -6.87 24.66 5.97
CA MET A 626 -8.18 24.06 5.76
C MET A 626 -9.18 25.19 5.50
N TYR A 627 -9.88 25.15 4.38
CA TYR A 627 -10.92 26.11 4.04
C TYR A 627 -12.13 25.41 3.42
N ASP A 628 -13.31 26.00 3.62
CA ASP A 628 -14.56 25.52 3.03
C ASP A 628 -14.80 24.01 3.24
N GLY A 629 -14.64 23.56 4.48
CA GLY A 629 -14.63 22.14 4.83
C GLY A 629 -13.22 21.56 4.81
N TYR A 630 -12.99 20.56 3.95
CA TYR A 630 -11.75 19.78 3.89
C TYR A 630 -10.80 20.16 2.75
N PHE A 631 -11.12 21.21 1.98
CA PHE A 631 -10.22 21.69 0.94
C PHE A 631 -8.96 22.28 1.57
N LYS A 632 -7.84 22.06 0.89
CA LYS A 632 -6.50 22.41 1.37
C LYS A 632 -5.87 23.41 0.43
N ARG A 633 -5.13 24.38 1.00
CA ARG A 633 -4.24 25.24 0.22
C ARG A 633 -2.91 25.43 0.92
N ALA A 634 -1.84 25.38 0.14
CA ALA A 634 -0.50 25.64 0.62
C ALA A 634 -0.33 27.13 0.97
N PHE A 635 0.36 27.42 2.07
CA PHE A 635 0.84 28.75 2.38
C PHE A 635 2.17 28.69 3.15
N HIS A 636 2.87 29.82 3.19
CA HIS A 636 4.08 29.96 4.01
C HIS A 636 3.77 30.78 5.26
N ALA A 637 4.35 30.37 6.39
CA ALA A 637 4.29 31.12 7.63
C ALA A 637 5.69 31.30 8.22
N ARG A 638 5.87 32.38 8.96
CA ARG A 638 7.07 32.61 9.77
C ARG A 638 6.74 32.32 11.23
N LEU A 639 7.41 31.35 11.82
CA LEU A 639 7.22 30.94 13.21
C LEU A 639 8.45 31.28 14.06
N GLU A 640 8.20 31.64 15.31
CA GLU A 640 9.25 31.93 16.29
C GLU A 640 9.91 30.64 16.78
N VAL A 641 11.17 30.78 17.17
CA VAL A 641 11.98 29.70 17.73
C VAL A 641 12.14 29.92 19.23
N ASP A 642 11.83 28.90 20.02
CA ASP A 642 12.01 28.96 21.47
C ASP A 642 13.49 28.85 21.89
N ALA A 643 13.75 28.97 23.20
CA ALA A 643 15.09 28.84 23.76
C ALA A 643 15.74 27.46 23.54
N SER A 644 14.97 26.43 23.19
CA SER A 644 15.45 25.08 22.90
C SER A 644 15.75 24.86 21.40
N GLY A 645 15.52 25.88 20.56
CA GLY A 645 15.68 25.80 19.11
C GLY A 645 14.49 25.18 18.37
N SER A 646 13.31 25.13 19.00
CA SER A 646 12.10 24.50 18.45
C SER A 646 11.07 25.52 17.97
N LEU A 647 10.46 25.26 16.81
CA LEU A 647 9.40 26.08 16.24
C LEU A 647 8.12 25.98 17.06
N GLN A 648 7.55 27.14 17.39
CA GLN A 648 6.33 27.27 18.16
C GLN A 648 5.12 27.55 17.28
N CYS A 649 3.95 27.05 17.69
CA CYS A 649 2.68 27.45 17.11
C CYS A 649 2.48 28.97 17.24
N ASN A 650 1.79 29.58 16.26
CA ASN A 650 1.36 30.97 16.35
C ASN A 650 -0.16 31.01 16.49
N LEU A 651 -0.64 31.15 17.73
CA LEU A 651 -2.07 31.11 18.02
C LEU A 651 -2.81 32.34 17.48
N GLU A 652 -2.16 33.50 17.42
CA GLU A 652 -2.77 34.73 16.87
C GLU A 652 -3.10 34.59 15.39
N LEU A 653 -2.19 33.96 14.62
CA LEU A 653 -2.35 33.68 13.20
C LEU A 653 -3.02 32.33 12.89
N ASP A 654 -3.46 31.62 13.93
CA ASP A 654 -4.02 30.26 13.83
C ASP A 654 -3.10 29.31 13.04
N VAL A 655 -1.81 29.28 13.39
CA VAL A 655 -0.86 28.31 12.85
C VAL A 655 -0.54 27.30 13.95
N LEU A 656 -1.26 26.18 13.91
CA LEU A 656 -1.19 25.09 14.87
C LEU A 656 -0.30 23.97 14.36
N LYS A 657 0.22 23.15 15.26
CA LYS A 657 0.94 21.93 14.89
C LYS A 657 -0.06 20.82 14.64
N VAL A 658 0.15 20.09 13.55
CA VAL A 658 -0.59 18.86 13.24
C VAL A 658 0.38 17.70 13.12
N VAL A 659 0.01 16.56 13.67
CA VAL A 659 0.84 15.35 13.68
C VAL A 659 0.01 14.17 13.24
N VAL A 660 0.53 13.38 12.31
CA VAL A 660 -0.01 12.08 11.92
C VAL A 660 0.94 11.00 12.43
N ILE A 661 0.43 10.04 13.21
CA ILE A 661 1.20 9.04 13.94
C ILE A 661 0.77 7.65 13.48
N ASP A 662 1.74 6.79 13.16
CA ASP A 662 1.46 5.37 12.94
C ASP A 662 0.83 4.74 14.19
N ARG A 663 -0.42 4.31 14.05
CA ARG A 663 -1.18 3.66 15.13
C ARG A 663 -1.38 2.17 14.91
N HIS A 664 -0.86 1.62 13.81
CA HIS A 664 -1.11 0.24 13.42
C HIS A 664 0.03 -0.71 13.78
N HIS A 665 1.27 -0.22 13.82
CA HIS A 665 2.45 -1.08 13.83
C HIS A 665 3.45 -0.82 14.97
N GLU A 666 3.13 0.07 15.92
CA GLU A 666 4.05 0.51 16.98
C GLU A 666 5.39 1.07 16.46
N THR A 667 5.43 1.57 15.22
CA THR A 667 6.65 2.14 14.66
C THR A 667 6.90 3.54 15.23
N ALA A 668 8.11 4.06 15.05
CA ALA A 668 8.43 5.45 15.37
C ALA A 668 8.05 6.42 14.23
N HIS A 669 7.21 6.01 13.27
CA HIS A 669 6.81 6.86 12.16
C HIS A 669 5.79 7.90 12.60
N SER A 670 6.12 9.17 12.34
CA SER A 670 5.18 10.28 12.44
C SER A 670 5.54 11.35 11.41
N GLY A 671 4.53 12.01 10.86
CA GLY A 671 4.70 13.23 10.10
C GLY A 671 4.21 14.40 10.93
N ILE A 672 5.02 15.43 11.00
CA ILE A 672 4.71 16.67 11.72
C ILE A 672 4.58 17.77 10.68
N GLY A 673 3.54 18.58 10.77
CA GLY A 673 3.31 19.73 9.91
C GLY A 673 2.63 20.86 10.69
N PHE A 674 2.20 21.89 9.96
CA PHE A 674 1.46 23.01 10.52
C PHE A 674 0.18 23.26 9.72
N VAL A 675 -0.89 23.57 10.44
CA VAL A 675 -2.24 23.75 9.89
C VAL A 675 -2.86 25.06 10.37
N ARG A 676 -3.63 25.69 9.47
CA ARG A 676 -4.51 26.83 9.74
C ARG A 676 -5.97 26.46 9.47
N GLY A 677 -6.89 27.06 10.21
CA GLY A 677 -8.34 26.97 10.02
C GLY A 677 -9.08 26.46 11.25
N PHE A 678 -8.38 25.84 12.21
CA PHE A 678 -9.02 25.25 13.39
C PHE A 678 -9.31 26.29 14.48
N GLY A 679 -8.41 27.23 14.74
CA GLY A 679 -8.62 28.34 15.68
C GLY A 679 -8.30 28.04 17.16
N LEU A 680 -7.73 26.87 17.47
CA LEU A 680 -7.45 26.46 18.86
C LEU A 680 -6.59 27.49 19.60
N ARG A 681 -7.01 27.84 20.82
CA ARG A 681 -6.31 28.79 21.71
C ARG A 681 -5.58 28.11 22.86
N ARG A 682 -5.97 26.89 23.20
CA ARG A 682 -5.30 25.99 24.14
C ARG A 682 -5.63 24.54 23.78
N GLY A 683 -4.91 23.59 24.36
CA GLY A 683 -5.26 22.17 24.24
C GLY A 683 -4.96 21.55 22.87
N ALA A 684 -5.56 20.38 22.66
CA ALA A 684 -5.47 19.63 21.41
C ALA A 684 -6.77 18.86 21.13
N ILE A 685 -7.00 18.57 19.86
CA ILE A 685 -7.99 17.59 19.40
C ILE A 685 -7.27 16.44 18.71
N ALA A 686 -7.82 15.23 18.81
CA ALA A 686 -7.29 14.08 18.10
C ALA A 686 -8.39 13.13 17.61
N CYS A 687 -8.14 12.47 16.48
CA CYS A 687 -8.98 11.40 15.97
C CYS A 687 -8.18 10.26 15.32
N THR A 688 -8.75 9.05 15.32
CA THR A 688 -8.17 7.86 14.66
C THR A 688 -8.81 7.52 13.32
N THR A 689 -9.62 8.43 12.78
CA THR A 689 -10.35 8.29 11.51
C THR A 689 -9.65 8.99 10.35
N ASN A 690 -8.34 9.23 10.43
CA ASN A 690 -7.59 9.96 9.39
C ASN A 690 -7.64 9.24 8.03
N CYS A 691 -8.31 9.82 7.06
CA CYS A 691 -8.49 9.26 5.73
C CYS A 691 -7.19 9.36 4.90
N GLU A 692 -6.76 8.33 4.17
CA GLU A 692 -7.34 6.99 4.05
C GLU A 692 -6.66 5.94 4.97
N ASN A 693 -5.47 6.24 5.49
CA ASN A 693 -4.64 5.27 6.25
C ASN A 693 -5.11 4.99 7.68
N GLN A 694 -6.12 5.70 8.16
CA GLN A 694 -6.71 5.60 9.50
C GLN A 694 -5.69 5.74 10.63
N ASN A 695 -4.60 6.48 10.40
CA ASN A 695 -3.63 6.80 11.45
C ASN A 695 -4.20 7.79 12.47
N LEU A 696 -3.53 7.91 13.61
CA LEU A 696 -3.89 8.94 14.58
C LEU A 696 -3.48 10.30 14.02
N VAL A 697 -4.41 11.24 13.93
CA VAL A 697 -4.11 12.66 13.70
C VAL A 697 -4.37 13.46 14.97
N VAL A 698 -3.44 14.34 15.32
CA VAL A 698 -3.51 15.23 16.48
C VAL A 698 -3.23 16.65 16.04
N ILE A 699 -4.10 17.60 16.40
CA ILE A 699 -3.91 19.03 16.16
C ILE A 699 -3.86 19.71 17.52
N GLY A 700 -2.77 20.41 17.82
CA GLY A 700 -2.56 20.95 19.16
C GLY A 700 -1.80 22.27 19.20
N THR A 701 -1.98 22.98 20.31
CA THR A 701 -1.31 24.26 20.56
C THR A 701 0.12 24.12 21.07
N SER A 702 0.49 22.96 21.61
CA SER A 702 1.83 22.67 22.10
C SER A 702 2.14 21.16 22.05
N ASP A 703 3.43 20.83 22.12
CA ASP A 703 3.92 19.45 22.12
C ASP A 703 3.41 18.64 23.32
N SER A 704 3.19 19.29 24.47
CA SER A 704 2.65 18.64 25.66
C SER A 704 1.20 18.22 25.51
N GLU A 705 0.37 19.06 24.90
CA GLU A 705 -1.05 18.76 24.63
C GLU A 705 -1.18 17.66 23.58
N ILE A 706 -0.30 17.66 22.57
CA ILE A 706 -0.25 16.61 21.54
C ILE A 706 0.11 15.26 22.16
N ALA A 707 1.16 15.22 23.00
CA ALA A 707 1.57 14.00 23.70
C ALA A 707 0.47 13.46 24.63
N TYR A 708 -0.23 14.37 25.31
CA TYR A 708 -1.35 14.01 26.18
C TYR A 708 -2.52 13.44 25.37
N ALA A 709 -2.92 14.08 24.29
CA ALA A 709 -3.98 13.59 23.40
C ALA A 709 -3.67 12.21 22.80
N ALA A 710 -2.42 11.97 22.38
CA ALA A 710 -1.99 10.68 21.85
C ALA A 710 -2.10 9.56 22.91
N ARG A 711 -1.74 9.86 24.16
CA ARG A 711 -1.93 8.94 25.28
C ARG A 711 -3.42 8.69 25.55
N SER A 712 -4.23 9.73 25.61
CA SER A 712 -5.68 9.62 25.87
C SER A 712 -6.40 8.78 24.82
N ILE A 713 -6.05 8.90 23.54
CA ILE A 713 -6.60 8.06 22.46
C ILE A 713 -6.23 6.58 22.66
N THR A 714 -4.99 6.32 23.07
CA THR A 714 -4.52 4.95 23.34
C THR A 714 -5.34 4.33 24.47
N ASP A 715 -5.54 5.05 25.56
CA ASP A 715 -6.34 4.60 26.71
C ASP A 715 -7.82 4.41 26.35
N LEU A 716 -8.36 5.25 25.46
CA LEU A 716 -9.73 5.17 24.97
C LEU A 716 -9.99 3.94 24.09
N GLY A 717 -8.96 3.45 23.39
CA GLY A 717 -9.06 2.37 22.40
C GLY A 717 -9.49 2.84 21.01
N GLY A 718 -9.29 4.14 20.72
CA GLY A 718 -9.64 4.76 19.44
C GLY A 718 -10.88 5.64 19.53
N GLY A 719 -10.96 6.61 18.62
CA GLY A 719 -12.07 7.55 18.50
C GLY A 719 -11.62 9.00 18.52
N TYR A 720 -12.41 9.86 19.16
CA TYR A 720 -12.20 11.31 19.22
C TYR A 720 -11.88 11.74 20.65
N VAL A 721 -10.94 12.67 20.83
CA VAL A 721 -10.71 13.33 22.12
C VAL A 721 -10.47 14.83 21.94
N THR A 722 -11.03 15.60 22.86
CA THR A 722 -10.60 16.98 23.12
C THR A 722 -9.89 17.00 24.47
N VAL A 723 -8.68 17.54 24.50
CA VAL A 723 -7.88 17.70 25.72
C VAL A 723 -7.46 19.14 25.91
N ALA A 724 -7.30 19.57 27.16
CA ALA A 724 -6.64 20.83 27.49
C ALA A 724 -6.03 20.75 28.88
N GLU A 725 -4.85 21.35 29.05
CA GLU A 725 -4.19 21.53 30.35
C GLU A 725 -3.93 20.19 31.06
N GLY A 726 -3.71 19.12 30.28
CA GLY A 726 -3.47 17.78 30.80
C GLY A 726 -4.71 17.06 31.32
N GLU A 727 -5.90 17.44 30.86
CA GLU A 727 -7.17 16.77 31.14
C GLU A 727 -7.95 16.45 29.85
N VAL A 728 -8.70 15.34 29.86
CA VAL A 728 -9.67 15.02 28.81
C VAL A 728 -10.97 15.75 29.09
N LEU A 729 -11.36 16.67 28.20
CA LEU A 729 -12.60 17.44 28.34
C LEU A 729 -13.82 16.67 27.82
N ALA A 730 -13.64 15.94 26.71
CA ALA A 730 -14.66 15.09 26.10
C ALA A 730 -14.00 14.05 25.20
N ALA A 731 -14.69 12.94 24.99
CA ALA A 731 -14.24 11.85 24.13
C ALA A 731 -15.42 11.11 23.50
N VAL A 732 -15.18 10.52 22.33
CA VAL A 732 -16.08 9.58 21.66
C VAL A 732 -15.32 8.27 21.46
N ARG A 733 -15.80 7.18 22.06
CA ARG A 733 -15.13 5.88 21.93
C ARG A 733 -15.51 5.20 20.61
N LEU A 734 -14.52 4.99 19.74
CA LEU A 734 -14.64 4.22 18.50
C LEU A 734 -13.76 2.96 18.59
N ASP A 735 -14.20 1.97 19.34
CA ASP A 735 -13.40 0.78 19.67
C ASP A 735 -13.35 -0.30 18.60
N VAL A 736 -14.22 -0.21 17.59
CA VAL A 736 -14.23 -1.10 16.42
C VAL A 736 -13.34 -0.48 15.34
N ALA A 737 -12.18 -1.10 15.12
CA ALA A 737 -11.12 -0.70 14.21
C ALA A 737 -10.51 0.70 14.48
N GLY A 738 -10.87 1.36 15.58
CA GLY A 738 -10.54 2.78 15.78
C GLY A 738 -11.43 3.73 14.97
N CYS A 739 -12.46 3.23 14.29
CA CYS A 739 -13.25 3.99 13.30
C CYS A 739 -14.76 3.92 13.56
N MET A 740 -15.26 2.89 14.24
CA MET A 740 -16.67 2.70 14.57
C MET A 740 -16.82 2.38 16.06
N SER A 741 -18.03 2.55 16.60
CA SER A 741 -18.32 2.22 18.00
C SER A 741 -19.17 0.96 18.11
N SER A 742 -18.93 0.19 19.17
CA SER A 742 -19.81 -0.90 19.59
C SER A 742 -21.03 -0.42 20.41
N GLU A 743 -21.08 0.88 20.76
CA GLU A 743 -22.21 1.49 21.47
C GLU A 743 -23.41 1.79 20.54
N SER A 744 -24.54 2.19 21.13
CA SER A 744 -25.70 2.61 20.34
C SER A 744 -25.42 3.91 19.60
N TRP A 745 -25.99 4.07 18.42
CA TRP A 745 -25.78 5.27 17.60
C TRP A 745 -26.24 6.55 18.33
N GLU A 746 -27.25 6.48 19.20
CA GLU A 746 -27.68 7.60 20.03
C GLU A 746 -26.61 8.02 21.03
N SER A 747 -25.93 7.05 21.66
CA SER A 747 -24.81 7.31 22.58
C SER A 747 -23.66 7.99 21.83
N VAL A 748 -23.30 7.46 20.66
CA VAL A 748 -22.24 8.02 19.81
C VAL A 748 -22.58 9.43 19.36
N ARG A 749 -23.84 9.68 18.95
CA ARG A 749 -24.34 11.02 18.60
C ARG A 749 -24.16 12.00 19.75
N ASP A 750 -24.65 11.64 20.93
CA ASP A 750 -24.62 12.53 22.09
C ASP A 750 -23.18 12.81 22.54
N GLN A 751 -22.30 11.81 22.49
CA GLN A 751 -20.86 11.98 22.73
C GLN A 751 -20.20 12.88 21.69
N SER A 752 -20.51 12.69 20.40
CA SER A 752 -19.97 13.50 19.29
C SER A 752 -20.30 14.98 19.46
N LEU A 753 -21.57 15.30 19.72
CA LEU A 753 -22.02 16.67 19.98
C LEU A 753 -21.32 17.31 21.20
N VAL A 754 -21.11 16.55 22.27
CA VAL A 754 -20.36 17.01 23.45
C VAL A 754 -18.89 17.23 23.13
N CYS A 755 -18.28 16.38 22.30
CA CYS A 755 -16.89 16.51 21.89
C CYS A 755 -16.67 17.74 21.02
N ASP A 756 -17.59 18.04 20.10
CA ASP A 756 -17.56 19.26 19.28
C ASP A 756 -17.71 20.53 20.12
N GLU A 757 -18.58 20.51 21.13
CA GLU A 757 -18.70 21.64 22.07
C GLU A 757 -17.43 21.80 22.92
N ALA A 758 -16.79 20.71 23.33
CA ALA A 758 -15.51 20.76 24.03
C ALA A 758 -14.42 21.39 23.14
N ALA A 759 -14.33 21.00 21.87
CA ALA A 759 -13.41 21.60 20.91
C ALA A 759 -13.68 23.11 20.74
N ARG A 760 -14.95 23.51 20.64
CA ARG A 760 -15.36 24.93 20.61
C ARG A 760 -14.92 25.69 21.86
N SER A 761 -15.01 25.07 23.04
CA SER A 761 -14.63 25.69 24.32
C SER A 761 -13.13 26.00 24.46
N ILE A 762 -12.28 25.33 23.68
CA ILE A 762 -10.82 25.58 23.61
C ILE A 762 -10.43 26.48 22.44
N GLY A 763 -11.41 26.99 21.69
CA GLY A 763 -11.24 27.99 20.63
C GLY A 763 -11.53 27.50 19.21
N CYS A 764 -11.91 26.23 19.02
CA CYS A 764 -12.15 25.71 17.68
C CYS A 764 -13.29 26.46 16.97
N THR A 765 -13.05 26.86 15.73
CA THR A 765 -14.00 27.61 14.89
C THR A 765 -14.69 26.73 13.85
N ILE A 766 -14.15 25.54 13.59
CA ILE A 766 -14.71 24.57 12.65
C ILE A 766 -15.97 23.94 13.28
N GLY A 767 -17.03 23.82 12.48
CA GLY A 767 -18.30 23.22 12.91
C GLY A 767 -18.17 21.75 13.30
N ALA A 768 -17.53 20.94 12.45
CA ALA A 768 -17.28 19.50 12.64
C ALA A 768 -15.76 19.22 12.70
N PRO A 769 -15.08 19.57 13.82
CA PRO A 769 -13.62 19.59 13.90
C PRO A 769 -12.96 18.23 13.63
N PHE A 770 -13.51 17.13 14.15
CA PHE A 770 -12.94 15.80 13.99
C PHE A 770 -13.08 15.27 12.56
N MET A 771 -14.20 15.58 11.91
CA MET A 771 -14.41 15.25 10.50
C MET A 771 -13.44 16.02 9.61
N ILE A 772 -13.21 17.32 9.84
CA ILE A 772 -12.20 18.05 9.06
C ILE A 772 -10.78 17.55 9.38
N ALA A 773 -10.48 17.25 10.64
CA ALA A 773 -9.19 16.69 11.04
C ALA A 773 -8.88 15.37 10.31
N SER A 774 -9.89 14.52 10.07
CA SER A 774 -9.69 13.27 9.33
C SER A 774 -9.25 13.46 7.87
N PHE A 775 -9.41 14.64 7.26
CA PHE A 775 -8.99 14.88 5.87
C PHE A 775 -7.68 15.65 5.74
N VAL A 776 -7.06 16.04 6.86
CA VAL A 776 -5.77 16.73 6.84
C VAL A 776 -4.69 15.83 6.20
N GLY A 777 -4.76 14.52 6.46
CA GLY A 777 -3.79 13.58 5.90
C GLY A 777 -4.05 13.14 4.47
N LEU A 778 -5.20 13.46 3.90
CA LEU A 778 -5.61 12.96 2.59
C LEU A 778 -4.76 13.57 1.47
N ASN A 779 -3.87 12.75 0.89
CA ASN A 779 -2.97 13.13 -0.21
C ASN A 779 -3.56 12.90 -1.62
N GLY A 780 -4.84 12.51 -1.71
CA GLY A 780 -5.63 12.46 -2.94
C GLY A 780 -6.31 13.77 -3.30
N VAL A 781 -6.30 14.76 -2.39
CA VAL A 781 -6.85 16.11 -2.60
C VAL A 781 -5.69 17.07 -2.91
N PRO A 782 -5.81 17.98 -3.90
CA PRO A 782 -4.74 18.89 -4.32
C PRO A 782 -4.06 19.73 -3.22
N ASP A 783 -2.94 20.36 -3.59
CA ASP A 783 -1.99 21.10 -2.76
C ASP A 783 -1.15 20.22 -1.82
N LEU A 784 -1.44 20.20 -0.51
CA LEU A 784 -0.60 19.54 0.50
C LEU A 784 -1.36 18.46 1.26
N GLY A 785 -0.67 17.39 1.64
CA GLY A 785 -1.17 16.34 2.54
C GLY A 785 -0.14 16.00 3.62
N LEU A 786 -0.54 15.26 4.64
CA LEU A 786 0.36 14.84 5.74
C LEU A 786 0.10 13.39 6.13
N THR A 787 1.13 12.55 6.10
CA THR A 787 1.02 11.15 6.55
C THR A 787 2.04 10.92 7.66
N GLU A 788 2.07 9.70 8.23
CA GLU A 788 3.12 9.29 9.16
C GLU A 788 4.52 9.25 8.53
N LYS A 789 4.63 9.43 7.20
CA LYS A 789 5.90 9.57 6.47
C LYS A 789 6.37 11.02 6.36
N GLY A 790 5.49 12.00 6.51
CA GLY A 790 5.81 13.43 6.42
C GLY A 790 4.83 14.23 5.58
N LEU A 791 5.19 15.50 5.35
CA LEU A 791 4.43 16.43 4.51
C LEU A 791 4.59 16.03 3.03
N ILE A 792 3.49 16.06 2.27
CA ILE A 792 3.42 15.57 0.89
C ILE A 792 2.95 16.69 -0.02
N ASP A 793 3.60 16.84 -1.17
CA ASP A 793 3.02 17.53 -2.33
C ASP A 793 2.07 16.55 -3.03
N CYS A 794 0.76 16.83 -2.96
CA CYS A 794 -0.26 15.92 -3.49
C CYS A 794 -0.22 15.79 -5.00
N GLN A 795 0.25 16.81 -5.72
CA GLN A 795 0.32 16.74 -7.18
C GLN A 795 1.56 15.98 -7.64
N ALA A 796 2.71 16.24 -7.01
CA ALA A 796 3.95 15.52 -7.30
C ALA A 796 3.96 14.10 -6.73
N GLN A 797 3.14 13.82 -5.71
CA GLN A 797 3.16 12.58 -4.92
C GLN A 797 4.57 12.34 -4.34
N GLU A 798 5.15 13.38 -3.75
CA GLU A 798 6.51 13.36 -3.18
C GLU A 798 6.51 13.96 -1.76
N LEU A 799 7.39 13.45 -0.90
CA LEU A 799 7.64 14.03 0.42
C LEU A 799 8.38 15.37 0.29
N MET A 800 8.05 16.31 1.16
CA MET A 800 8.67 17.62 1.22
C MET A 800 9.02 18.05 2.65
N ASP A 801 9.97 18.97 2.74
CA ASP A 801 10.39 19.55 4.00
C ASP A 801 9.37 20.57 4.52
N VAL A 802 9.10 20.50 5.82
CA VAL A 802 8.23 21.47 6.52
C VAL A 802 8.93 22.82 6.67
N VAL A 803 10.23 22.80 6.95
CA VAL A 803 11.04 24.01 7.19
C VAL A 803 11.72 24.42 5.89
N LEU A 804 11.53 25.67 5.49
CA LEU A 804 12.11 26.23 4.27
C LEU A 804 13.53 26.76 4.53
N HIS A 805 14.46 26.44 3.63
CA HIS A 805 15.79 27.07 3.60
C HIS A 805 15.73 28.49 2.99
N GLU A 806 16.53 29.44 3.51
CA GLU A 806 16.44 30.89 3.21
C GLU A 806 16.41 31.28 1.72
N GLU A 807 17.03 30.49 0.82
CA GLU A 807 16.99 30.73 -0.62
C GLU A 807 15.57 30.64 -1.23
N LEU A 808 14.65 29.92 -0.58
CA LEU A 808 13.24 29.83 -0.96
C LEU A 808 12.37 30.91 -0.26
N ALA A 809 12.78 31.38 0.92
CA ALA A 809 12.04 32.38 1.70
C ALA A 809 11.98 33.75 1.03
N HIS A 810 13.08 34.18 0.37
CA HIS A 810 13.11 35.45 -0.38
C HIS A 810 12.43 35.39 -1.75
N LYS A 811 12.10 34.19 -2.22
CA LYS A 811 11.36 33.93 -3.46
C LYS A 811 9.85 33.80 -3.24
N GLY A 812 9.39 33.86 -1.98
CA GLY A 812 8.01 33.61 -1.56
C GLY A 812 6.95 34.67 -1.88
N SER A 813 7.27 35.72 -2.65
CA SER A 813 6.25 36.57 -3.29
C SER A 813 6.18 36.39 -4.81
N ASP A 814 7.05 35.55 -5.41
CA ASP A 814 7.13 35.43 -6.87
C ASP A 814 7.56 34.04 -7.40
N VAL A 815 7.60 32.99 -6.58
CA VAL A 815 7.94 31.62 -7.04
C VAL A 815 6.74 30.68 -6.93
N ARG A 816 5.67 31.12 -7.60
CA ARG A 816 4.86 30.28 -8.50
C ARG A 816 4.67 30.96 -9.87
N SER A 817 5.62 31.81 -10.32
CA SER A 817 5.59 32.45 -11.65
C SER A 817 6.61 31.90 -12.66
N SER A 818 7.55 31.03 -12.27
CA SER A 818 8.58 30.49 -13.20
C SER A 818 8.21 29.21 -13.94
N ALA A 819 6.97 28.75 -13.86
CA ALA A 819 6.39 27.77 -14.79
C ALA A 819 5.04 28.21 -15.40
N LEU A 820 4.62 29.46 -15.15
CA LEU A 820 3.32 29.99 -15.57
C LEU A 820 3.39 31.38 -16.26
N SER A 821 4.56 31.79 -16.78
CA SER A 821 4.71 33.06 -17.50
C SER A 821 5.29 32.89 -18.91
N VAL A 822 4.50 32.29 -19.80
CA VAL A 822 4.48 32.71 -21.21
C VAL A 822 3.01 32.84 -21.58
N TYR A 823 2.64 33.97 -22.19
CA TYR A 823 1.30 34.37 -22.67
C TYR A 823 0.43 35.22 -21.73
N ALA A 824 0.72 36.51 -21.68
CA ALA A 824 -0.31 37.56 -21.67
C ALA A 824 0.29 38.88 -22.20
N ASP A 825 0.09 39.16 -23.50
CA ASP A 825 -0.19 40.49 -24.06
C ASP A 825 -0.06 40.48 -25.59
N SER A 826 -1.18 40.31 -26.29
CA SER A 826 -1.50 40.95 -27.59
C SER A 826 -2.84 40.46 -28.12
N ALA A 827 -3.70 41.40 -28.50
CA ALA A 827 -4.98 41.17 -29.16
C ALA A 827 -4.82 40.74 -30.65
N PRO A 828 -5.94 40.46 -31.33
CA PRO A 828 -6.43 39.14 -31.69
C PRO A 828 -5.80 38.60 -32.98
N VAL A 829 -5.13 37.44 -32.91
CA VAL A 829 -4.68 36.73 -34.11
C VAL A 829 -5.10 35.27 -34.03
N LYS A 830 -5.75 34.82 -35.11
CA LYS A 830 -6.31 33.47 -35.36
C LYS A 830 -5.53 32.36 -34.65
N VAL A 831 -6.26 31.60 -33.84
CA VAL A 831 -5.81 30.39 -33.14
C VAL A 831 -5.31 29.37 -34.17
N CYS A 832 -3.99 29.21 -34.25
CA CYS A 832 -3.37 27.98 -34.72
C CYS A 832 -2.75 27.33 -33.48
N CYS A 833 -3.30 26.17 -33.12
CA CYS A 833 -3.02 25.39 -31.92
C CYS A 833 -1.51 25.21 -31.64
N ARG A 834 -1.06 25.57 -30.43
CA ARG A 834 0.17 25.06 -29.80
C ARG A 834 -0.16 24.66 -28.36
N CYS A 835 -0.71 23.46 -28.23
CA CYS A 835 -1.09 22.85 -26.96
C CYS A 835 0.15 22.39 -26.15
N PRO A 836 0.13 22.47 -24.79
CA PRO A 836 1.11 21.86 -23.87
C PRO A 836 1.12 20.32 -23.85
N SER A 837 0.37 19.64 -24.72
CA SER A 837 0.26 18.17 -24.76
C SER A 837 1.57 17.41 -25.06
N HIS A 838 2.71 18.09 -25.24
CA HIS A 838 3.99 17.43 -25.51
C HIS A 838 4.87 17.15 -24.27
N SER A 839 4.47 17.60 -23.08
CA SER A 839 5.21 17.34 -21.82
C SER A 839 4.58 16.27 -20.92
N SER A 840 3.42 15.71 -21.30
CA SER A 840 2.77 14.60 -20.60
C SER A 840 3.40 13.25 -20.98
N SER A 841 3.67 12.42 -19.98
CA SER A 841 4.19 11.05 -20.12
C SER A 841 3.26 10.11 -20.91
N ILE A 842 1.98 10.46 -21.07
CA ILE A 842 0.98 9.68 -21.83
C ILE A 842 1.30 9.58 -23.34
N HIS A 843 2.00 10.56 -23.92
CA HIS A 843 2.32 10.52 -25.36
C HIS A 843 3.55 9.69 -25.74
N ARG A 844 4.36 9.22 -24.77
CA ARG A 844 5.54 8.39 -25.09
C ARG A 844 5.21 6.92 -25.38
N LEU A 845 3.99 6.47 -25.08
CA LEU A 845 3.57 5.09 -25.29
C LEU A 845 2.98 4.81 -26.69
N VAL A 846 2.70 5.84 -27.50
CA VAL A 846 2.07 5.68 -28.84
C VAL A 846 3.05 5.96 -30.00
N ALA A 847 4.32 6.24 -29.72
CA ALA A 847 5.34 6.51 -30.73
C ALA A 847 6.33 5.34 -30.99
N ALA A 848 5.97 4.13 -30.56
CA ALA A 848 6.73 2.91 -30.83
C ALA A 848 5.81 1.77 -31.28
N SER A 849 5.17 1.95 -32.44
CA SER A 849 4.61 0.88 -33.27
C SER A 849 4.89 1.18 -34.72
#